data_AF-A0A533SU04-F1
#
_entry.id   AF-A0A533SU04-F1
#
_cell.length_a   1.000
_cell.length_b   1.000
_cell.length_c   1.000
_cell.angle_alpha   90.00
_cell.angle_beta   90.00
_cell.angle_gamma   90.00
#
_symmetry.space_group_name_H-M   'P 1'
#
loop_
_entity.id
_entity.type
_entity.pdbx_description
1 polymer ?
#
loop_
_entity_poly.entity_id
_entity_poly.type
_entity_poly.pdbx_seq_one_letter_code
_entity_poly.pdbx_strand_id
1 'polypeptide(L)'
;MDEIYERLQAICGKEHVTHEFVDRLCYRRDCGPTPGGLPGYVVRPETTAEVIALVKLANEARHPLFLWGRATTFVDAGVVEDSIVLALDLLNHFDIDLENQVVTAQAGVIWHAIDGELKQYGWELAVPGGGGMFSATVGGTIAYNAVPHGITEYGVTGDHVVSLEVVLPDGTLIHTGSAANDANGNIAIERGANGADLTGLFVGSCGTMGIITQATLQIRRIPEKEAFLFYTFEELDDAVDAVSAIQSQAAATFIIGLFGGPKPSGLTGNYTLHVIIRDSQGEAERRRQICRVVCDSFHGIQRDSNATRLYWTEHMYSWLRNDSPNTYYGSRPYYCPEVAGFVPTQSLKEIIPTLNQYIADTKAGWDGAGMHVKGFDVYFSRNGGFLWVDTLYPELDKDAHEYGLKVRRDISEILFNKWMSPGGIVAGIAPHIMPKLGTTYKLMQTLKAALDPNTILNPGVLMLGGDPTFGPIRETKVRKDLRLSEVADWTYQCLRCAFCFDLSWLGEPYGLCPSYHYGSFESYAGRGRMATARAIIEGELDYDEQVAERIYSCAMCGSCTAHCMKQIEIRKVYQAMREDMADHGLTPPALHQAAEDTYRQKNPYAKASEERFRWLKDKSHIDRKAKIAVFVGCTPSYVRRSAAQDAIEVLDKLGIDYTISSEEWCCAHPLMSAGERDKAAEFMRHNIAAYQKLGVEKLIFVCPGCQSTFTTEVPEVLGEAVPFEMTHLVELIAAELREGRAAMAGMPTNPTITYHDPCTLGRQLGIFDAPREIIHAVPGVRFMEMPRHGRDSFCCGSGSFVRLDFPELTDTAGTERWSEAVETGAGILLTACTSCLSEFQQVRSQTRDRLEAMDLIGFVNRQIRVKEKVSA
;
A
#
# COMPACT_ATOMS: atom_id res chain seq x y z
N MET A 1 -21.46 -13.90 29.17
CA MET A 1 -20.96 -14.21 27.82
C MET A 1 -21.82 -13.39 26.87
N ASP A 2 -21.20 -12.72 25.92
CA ASP A 2 -21.85 -11.72 25.09
C ASP A 2 -22.62 -12.41 23.96
N GLU A 3 -23.95 -12.44 24.06
CA GLU A 3 -24.83 -13.22 23.18
C GLU A 3 -24.70 -12.81 21.70
N ILE A 4 -24.48 -11.51 21.42
CA ILE A 4 -24.32 -11.05 20.04
C ILE A 4 -22.99 -11.55 19.45
N TYR A 5 -21.90 -11.52 20.23
CA TYR A 5 -20.59 -11.99 19.80
C TYR A 5 -20.60 -13.48 19.43
N GLU A 6 -21.24 -14.32 20.24
CA GLU A 6 -21.40 -15.74 19.94
C GLU A 6 -22.21 -15.99 18.67
N ARG A 7 -23.29 -15.22 18.46
CA ARG A 7 -24.12 -15.31 17.24
C ARG A 7 -23.35 -14.84 16.01
N LEU A 8 -22.52 -13.80 16.11
CA LEU A 8 -21.64 -13.35 15.04
C LEU A 8 -20.63 -14.45 14.66
N GLN A 9 -19.97 -15.05 15.65
CA GLN A 9 -19.03 -16.16 15.43
C GLN A 9 -19.71 -17.40 14.84
N ALA A 10 -20.96 -17.66 15.19
CA ALA A 10 -21.73 -18.76 14.62
C ALA A 10 -22.05 -18.56 13.12
N ILE A 11 -22.03 -17.31 12.63
CA ILE A 11 -22.29 -16.98 11.23
C ILE A 11 -20.99 -17.05 10.40
N CYS A 12 -19.92 -16.36 10.84
CA CYS A 12 -18.70 -16.19 10.03
C CYS A 12 -17.48 -17.00 10.49
N GLY A 13 -17.57 -17.72 11.59
CA GLY A 13 -16.40 -18.34 12.23
C GLY A 13 -15.72 -17.42 13.26
N LYS A 14 -14.80 -17.98 14.03
CA LYS A 14 -14.13 -17.25 15.13
C LYS A 14 -13.00 -16.36 14.62
N GLU A 15 -12.34 -16.81 13.57
CA GLU A 15 -11.25 -16.17 12.84
C GLU A 15 -11.68 -14.87 12.12
N HIS A 16 -12.99 -14.70 11.89
CA HIS A 16 -13.56 -13.58 11.16
C HIS A 16 -14.36 -12.60 12.04
N VAL A 17 -14.39 -12.83 13.36
CA VAL A 17 -15.10 -11.96 14.31
C VAL A 17 -14.24 -11.63 15.52
N THR A 18 -13.96 -10.34 15.72
CA THR A 18 -13.16 -9.85 16.85
C THR A 18 -13.93 -8.81 17.68
N HIS A 19 -13.72 -8.88 19.00
CA HIS A 19 -14.08 -7.85 19.96
C HIS A 19 -12.84 -7.28 20.68
N GLU A 20 -11.64 -7.65 20.24
CA GLU A 20 -10.38 -7.20 20.82
C GLU A 20 -10.17 -5.72 20.53
N PHE A 21 -9.68 -4.97 21.52
CA PHE A 21 -9.56 -3.52 21.41
C PHE A 21 -8.57 -3.14 20.29
N VAL A 22 -7.43 -3.83 20.20
CA VAL A 22 -6.38 -3.56 19.20
C VAL A 22 -6.87 -3.72 17.76
N ASP A 23 -7.76 -4.68 17.51
CA ASP A 23 -8.34 -4.89 16.19
C ASP A 23 -9.39 -3.81 15.88
N ARG A 24 -10.36 -3.62 16.79
CA ARG A 24 -11.47 -2.66 16.63
C ARG A 24 -11.01 -1.23 16.41
N LEU A 25 -9.90 -0.85 17.04
CA LEU A 25 -9.26 0.46 16.88
C LEU A 25 -8.90 0.79 15.42
N CYS A 26 -8.61 -0.22 14.61
CA CYS A 26 -8.25 -0.07 13.20
C CYS A 26 -9.45 0.27 12.29
N TYR A 27 -10.68 0.05 12.78
CA TYR A 27 -11.92 0.16 12.00
C TYR A 27 -12.81 1.34 12.43
N ARG A 28 -12.21 2.42 12.94
CA ARG A 28 -12.96 3.56 13.51
C ARG A 28 -13.33 4.64 12.49
N ARG A 29 -12.43 4.91 11.55
CA ARG A 29 -12.56 6.03 10.59
C ARG A 29 -11.80 5.79 9.30
N ASP A 30 -12.21 6.50 8.27
CA ASP A 30 -11.52 6.55 6.97
C ASP A 30 -10.22 7.39 7.01
N CYS A 31 -9.73 7.80 5.84
CA CYS A 31 -8.56 8.69 5.76
C CYS A 31 -8.81 10.04 6.47
N GLY A 32 -10.06 10.43 6.68
CA GLY A 32 -10.50 11.68 7.30
C GLY A 32 -10.02 11.94 8.75
N PRO A 33 -9.81 13.20 9.14
CA PRO A 33 -9.39 13.63 10.47
C PRO A 33 -10.52 13.56 11.49
N THR A 34 -11.77 13.44 11.05
CA THR A 34 -12.91 13.32 11.95
C THR A 34 -12.78 12.04 12.79
N PRO A 35 -12.78 12.13 14.13
CA PRO A 35 -12.71 10.96 14.99
C PRO A 35 -13.96 10.07 14.83
N GLY A 36 -13.77 8.77 14.71
CA GLY A 36 -14.85 7.78 14.83
C GLY A 36 -14.96 7.24 16.25
N GLY A 37 -16.12 6.67 16.58
CA GLY A 37 -16.32 5.85 17.78
C GLY A 37 -15.54 4.54 17.70
N LEU A 38 -15.42 3.83 18.82
CA LEU A 38 -14.90 2.48 18.85
C LEU A 38 -16.04 1.50 18.52
N PRO A 39 -15.94 0.70 17.45
CA PRO A 39 -16.97 -0.31 17.17
C PRO A 39 -17.02 -1.34 18.30
N GLY A 40 -18.17 -1.98 18.51
CA GLY A 40 -18.32 -3.09 19.45
C GLY A 40 -17.68 -4.37 18.89
N TYR A 41 -17.83 -4.59 17.58
CA TYR A 41 -17.37 -5.79 16.88
C TYR A 41 -16.89 -5.45 15.47
N VAL A 42 -15.93 -6.23 14.97
CA VAL A 42 -15.56 -6.25 13.55
C VAL A 42 -15.81 -7.66 13.02
N VAL A 43 -16.49 -7.75 11.88
CA VAL A 43 -16.95 -8.99 11.25
C VAL A 43 -16.56 -8.99 9.78
N ARG A 44 -16.00 -10.10 9.29
CA ARG A 44 -15.52 -10.26 7.91
C ARG A 44 -16.22 -11.44 7.21
N PRO A 45 -17.35 -11.23 6.52
CA PRO A 45 -18.05 -12.29 5.82
C PRO A 45 -17.33 -12.70 4.53
N GLU A 46 -17.35 -13.99 4.21
CA GLU A 46 -16.79 -14.56 2.97
C GLU A 46 -17.86 -14.76 1.89
N THR A 47 -19.14 -14.69 2.26
CA THR A 47 -20.26 -14.98 1.33
C THR A 47 -21.41 -14.00 1.47
N THR A 48 -22.15 -13.79 0.37
CA THR A 48 -23.43 -13.04 0.40
C THR A 48 -24.42 -13.63 1.41
N ALA A 49 -24.41 -14.96 1.61
CA ALA A 49 -25.29 -15.62 2.57
C ALA A 49 -24.99 -15.21 4.02
N GLU A 50 -23.71 -15.07 4.38
CA GLU A 50 -23.29 -14.55 5.68
C GLU A 50 -23.69 -13.09 5.84
N VAL A 51 -23.49 -12.25 4.81
CA VAL A 51 -23.96 -10.84 4.82
C VAL A 51 -25.46 -10.78 5.13
N ILE A 52 -26.28 -11.60 4.47
CA ILE A 52 -27.73 -11.68 4.74
C ILE A 52 -28.02 -12.04 6.20
N ALA A 53 -27.32 -13.04 6.75
CA ALA A 53 -27.50 -13.47 8.13
C ALA A 53 -27.11 -12.37 9.14
N LEU A 54 -26.01 -11.68 8.89
CA LEU A 54 -25.51 -10.58 9.73
C LEU A 54 -26.45 -9.38 9.72
N VAL A 55 -26.97 -9.00 8.54
CA VAL A 55 -27.96 -7.92 8.43
C VAL A 55 -29.22 -8.25 9.21
N LYS A 56 -29.72 -9.49 9.08
CA LYS A 56 -30.91 -9.94 9.85
C LYS A 56 -30.66 -9.90 11.36
N LEU A 57 -29.49 -10.35 11.80
CA LEU A 57 -29.07 -10.28 13.20
C LEU A 57 -29.00 -8.84 13.72
N ALA A 58 -28.32 -7.96 12.98
CA ALA A 58 -28.22 -6.55 13.33
C ALA A 58 -29.59 -5.86 13.37
N ASN A 59 -30.49 -6.20 12.45
CA ASN A 59 -31.86 -5.68 12.41
C ASN A 59 -32.69 -6.15 13.61
N GLU A 60 -32.65 -7.46 13.92
CA GLU A 60 -33.30 -8.05 15.09
C GLU A 60 -32.83 -7.39 16.40
N ALA A 61 -31.51 -7.22 16.53
CA ALA A 61 -30.87 -6.59 17.69
C ALA A 61 -30.98 -5.06 17.70
N ARG A 62 -31.43 -4.44 16.60
CA ARG A 62 -31.41 -2.99 16.35
C ARG A 62 -30.05 -2.36 16.57
N HIS A 63 -29.02 -3.07 16.13
CA HIS A 63 -27.64 -2.70 16.35
C HIS A 63 -27.08 -2.02 15.09
N PRO A 64 -26.40 -0.87 15.20
CA PRO A 64 -25.80 -0.19 14.06
C PRO A 64 -24.81 -1.06 13.29
N LEU A 65 -24.89 -1.04 11.97
CA LEU A 65 -24.03 -1.75 11.05
C LEU A 65 -23.34 -0.76 10.12
N PHE A 66 -22.01 -0.74 10.18
CA PHE A 66 -21.16 0.08 9.32
C PHE A 66 -20.49 -0.76 8.25
N LEU A 67 -20.64 -0.39 6.99
CA LEU A 67 -19.98 -1.07 5.88
C LEU A 67 -18.53 -0.61 5.76
N TRP A 68 -17.64 -1.57 5.57
CA TRP A 68 -16.21 -1.31 5.46
C TRP A 68 -15.64 -2.06 4.25
N GLY A 69 -15.19 -1.30 3.25
CA GLY A 69 -14.30 -1.84 2.23
C GLY A 69 -12.88 -1.81 2.76
N ARG A 70 -12.15 -0.76 2.40
CA ARG A 70 -10.86 -0.40 3.01
C ARG A 70 -10.83 0.98 3.64
N ALA A 71 -11.96 1.67 3.73
CA ALA A 71 -12.05 3.02 4.31
C ALA A 71 -11.00 4.01 3.75
N THR A 72 -10.80 3.97 2.43
CA THR A 72 -9.80 4.80 1.72
C THR A 72 -10.35 6.16 1.30
N THR A 73 -11.51 6.53 1.82
CA THR A 73 -12.19 7.79 1.52
C THR A 73 -11.60 8.93 2.34
N PHE A 74 -11.58 10.15 1.78
CA PHE A 74 -11.22 11.38 2.48
C PHE A 74 -12.47 12.11 3.00
N VAL A 75 -13.53 11.35 3.30
CA VAL A 75 -14.88 11.90 3.45
C VAL A 75 -15.28 12.15 4.90
N ASP A 76 -14.36 11.99 5.83
CA ASP A 76 -14.63 12.16 7.26
C ASP A 76 -15.77 11.25 7.73
N ALA A 77 -15.73 10.00 7.30
CA ALA A 77 -16.63 8.97 7.78
C ALA A 77 -16.02 8.27 9.00
N GLY A 78 -16.62 8.48 10.16
CA GLY A 78 -16.40 7.67 11.36
C GLY A 78 -17.53 6.67 11.58
N VAL A 79 -17.27 5.62 12.36
CA VAL A 79 -18.31 4.73 12.87
C VAL A 79 -18.88 5.30 14.18
N VAL A 80 -20.08 4.87 14.57
CA VAL A 80 -20.62 5.20 15.90
C VAL A 80 -20.06 4.24 16.95
N GLU A 81 -20.03 4.67 18.22
CA GLU A 81 -19.63 3.81 19.33
C GLU A 81 -20.53 2.57 19.40
N ASP A 82 -19.95 1.42 19.74
CA ASP A 82 -20.68 0.16 19.93
C ASP A 82 -21.47 -0.26 18.68
N SER A 83 -20.90 -0.08 17.47
CA SER A 83 -21.45 -0.61 16.22
C SER A 83 -20.82 -1.94 15.80
N ILE A 84 -21.50 -2.70 14.94
CA ILE A 84 -20.87 -3.75 14.15
C ILE A 84 -20.24 -3.11 12.91
N VAL A 85 -18.95 -3.32 12.71
CA VAL A 85 -18.30 -3.07 11.41
C VAL A 85 -18.33 -4.34 10.58
N LEU A 86 -18.93 -4.25 9.40
CA LEU A 86 -18.98 -5.29 8.39
C LEU A 86 -17.93 -5.05 7.32
N ALA A 87 -16.78 -5.70 7.46
CA ALA A 87 -15.65 -5.60 6.54
C ALA A 87 -15.80 -6.61 5.38
N LEU A 88 -16.11 -6.10 4.20
CA LEU A 88 -16.45 -6.90 3.02
C LEU A 88 -15.20 -7.35 2.22
N ASP A 89 -14.01 -7.24 2.79
CA ASP A 89 -12.75 -7.42 2.07
C ASP A 89 -12.45 -8.89 1.70
N LEU A 90 -13.14 -9.85 2.31
CA LEU A 90 -13.10 -11.27 1.91
C LEU A 90 -14.05 -11.63 0.75
N LEU A 91 -14.97 -10.73 0.37
CA LEU A 91 -15.76 -10.86 -0.87
C LEU A 91 -14.91 -10.36 -2.05
N ASN A 92 -13.85 -11.08 -2.41
CA ASN A 92 -12.79 -10.63 -3.31
C ASN A 92 -12.64 -11.44 -4.61
N HIS A 93 -13.65 -12.19 -5.03
CA HIS A 93 -13.65 -12.90 -6.31
C HIS A 93 -14.20 -12.05 -7.48
N PHE A 94 -13.67 -12.26 -8.69
CA PHE A 94 -14.23 -11.70 -9.92
C PHE A 94 -14.04 -12.61 -11.14
N ASP A 95 -14.92 -12.45 -12.13
CA ASP A 95 -14.92 -13.18 -13.39
C ASP A 95 -14.91 -12.22 -14.58
N ILE A 96 -14.08 -12.52 -15.59
CA ILE A 96 -13.96 -11.75 -16.83
C ILE A 96 -14.75 -12.42 -17.95
N ASP A 97 -15.65 -11.68 -18.58
CA ASP A 97 -16.38 -12.08 -19.78
C ASP A 97 -16.03 -11.15 -20.94
N LEU A 98 -15.07 -11.59 -21.77
CA LEU A 98 -14.63 -10.85 -22.94
C LEU A 98 -15.65 -10.86 -24.09
N GLU A 99 -16.57 -11.83 -24.11
CA GLU A 99 -17.60 -11.95 -25.16
C GLU A 99 -18.69 -10.91 -24.94
N ASN A 100 -19.20 -10.82 -23.70
CA ASN A 100 -20.20 -9.83 -23.30
C ASN A 100 -19.59 -8.49 -22.87
N GLN A 101 -18.25 -8.38 -22.85
CA GLN A 101 -17.50 -7.17 -22.53
C GLN A 101 -17.84 -6.62 -21.14
N VAL A 102 -17.89 -7.52 -20.16
CA VAL A 102 -18.13 -7.19 -18.76
C VAL A 102 -17.18 -7.93 -17.82
N VAL A 103 -17.02 -7.38 -16.63
CA VAL A 103 -16.46 -8.08 -15.47
C VAL A 103 -17.50 -8.11 -14.38
N THR A 104 -17.69 -9.26 -13.75
CA THR A 104 -18.52 -9.38 -12.55
C THR A 104 -17.60 -9.57 -11.35
N ALA A 105 -17.64 -8.63 -10.40
CA ALA A 105 -16.74 -8.58 -9.26
C ALA A 105 -17.51 -8.46 -7.96
N GLN A 106 -17.08 -9.21 -6.96
CA GLN A 106 -17.57 -9.07 -5.60
C GLN A 106 -17.14 -7.72 -4.98
N ALA A 107 -17.87 -7.30 -3.95
CA ALA A 107 -17.77 -5.94 -3.41
C ALA A 107 -16.41 -5.61 -2.78
N GLY A 108 -15.69 -6.60 -2.25
CA GLY A 108 -14.38 -6.47 -1.62
C GLY A 108 -13.21 -6.44 -2.60
N VAL A 109 -13.42 -6.83 -3.87
CA VAL A 109 -12.38 -6.83 -4.91
C VAL A 109 -11.74 -5.44 -5.01
N ILE A 110 -10.42 -5.38 -5.08
CA ILE A 110 -9.71 -4.12 -5.31
C ILE A 110 -9.89 -3.69 -6.75
N TRP A 111 -10.35 -2.45 -6.95
CA TRP A 111 -10.69 -1.94 -8.27
C TRP A 111 -9.55 -2.14 -9.28
N HIS A 112 -8.32 -1.80 -8.89
CA HIS A 112 -7.17 -1.95 -9.78
C HIS A 112 -6.72 -3.40 -10.00
N ALA A 113 -7.09 -4.35 -9.14
CA ALA A 113 -6.77 -5.76 -9.36
C ALA A 113 -7.46 -6.31 -10.62
N ILE A 114 -8.68 -5.84 -10.89
CA ILE A 114 -9.40 -6.15 -12.14
C ILE A 114 -8.62 -5.62 -13.35
N ASP A 115 -8.17 -4.37 -13.30
CA ASP A 115 -7.37 -3.77 -14.40
C ASP A 115 -6.02 -4.49 -14.58
N GLY A 116 -5.36 -4.89 -13.48
CA GLY A 116 -4.12 -5.67 -13.51
C GLY A 116 -4.26 -6.96 -14.32
N GLU A 117 -5.37 -7.68 -14.10
CA GLU A 117 -5.70 -8.91 -14.83
C GLU A 117 -6.15 -8.64 -16.28
N LEU A 118 -7.07 -7.69 -16.51
CA LEU A 118 -7.60 -7.36 -17.85
C LEU A 118 -6.50 -6.95 -18.85
N LYS A 119 -5.46 -6.26 -18.38
CA LYS A 119 -4.33 -5.82 -19.22
C LYS A 119 -3.62 -6.97 -19.91
N GLN A 120 -3.60 -8.16 -19.30
CA GLN A 120 -3.00 -9.37 -19.90
C GLN A 120 -3.72 -9.79 -21.19
N TYR A 121 -4.99 -9.41 -21.33
CA TYR A 121 -5.85 -9.70 -22.50
C TYR A 121 -6.00 -8.50 -23.45
N GLY A 122 -5.34 -7.38 -23.17
CA GLY A 122 -5.48 -6.13 -23.93
C GLY A 122 -6.80 -5.40 -23.68
N TRP A 123 -7.38 -5.55 -22.48
CA TRP A 123 -8.59 -4.87 -22.02
C TRP A 123 -8.31 -4.04 -20.77
N GLU A 124 -9.23 -3.14 -20.45
CA GLU A 124 -9.26 -2.35 -19.20
C GLU A 124 -10.72 -2.12 -18.79
N LEU A 125 -10.97 -1.78 -17.53
CA LEU A 125 -12.26 -1.26 -17.10
C LEU A 125 -12.60 -0.01 -17.93
N ALA A 126 -13.89 0.13 -18.30
CA ALA A 126 -14.35 1.21 -19.15
C ALA A 126 -14.09 2.62 -18.57
N VAL A 127 -13.91 2.68 -17.26
CA VAL A 127 -13.52 3.87 -16.52
C VAL A 127 -12.33 3.55 -15.61
N PRO A 128 -11.28 4.39 -15.60
CA PRO A 128 -10.26 4.28 -14.56
C PRO A 128 -10.94 4.52 -13.21
N GLY A 129 -10.60 3.80 -12.16
CA GLY A 129 -11.19 4.02 -10.83
C GLY A 129 -10.87 5.42 -10.27
N GLY A 130 -11.42 5.73 -9.09
CA GLY A 130 -11.05 6.94 -8.34
C GLY A 130 -9.59 6.93 -7.86
N GLY A 131 -9.10 8.04 -7.32
CA GLY A 131 -7.69 8.19 -6.89
C GLY A 131 -7.18 7.13 -5.88
N GLY A 132 -8.08 6.47 -5.14
CA GLY A 132 -7.74 5.38 -4.22
C GLY A 132 -7.74 3.96 -4.82
N MET A 133 -7.92 3.78 -6.14
CA MET A 133 -8.26 2.47 -6.75
C MET A 133 -7.31 1.28 -6.51
N PHE A 134 -6.09 1.51 -6.03
CA PHE A 134 -5.13 0.47 -5.59
C PHE A 134 -5.49 -0.20 -4.27
N SER A 135 -6.47 0.36 -3.58
CA SER A 135 -6.89 -0.04 -2.25
C SER A 135 -8.40 0.11 -2.06
N ALA A 136 -9.05 0.95 -2.87
CA ALA A 136 -10.49 1.06 -2.88
C ALA A 136 -11.11 -0.22 -3.47
N THR A 137 -12.05 -0.76 -2.73
CA THR A 137 -12.86 -1.91 -3.13
C THR A 137 -13.91 -1.51 -4.17
N VAL A 138 -14.36 -2.42 -5.02
CA VAL A 138 -15.45 -2.21 -5.99
C VAL A 138 -16.71 -1.66 -5.32
N GLY A 139 -17.16 -2.31 -4.24
CA GLY A 139 -18.38 -1.91 -3.51
C GLY A 139 -18.28 -0.49 -2.96
N GLY A 140 -17.17 -0.16 -2.27
CA GLY A 140 -16.91 1.19 -1.77
C GLY A 140 -16.83 2.25 -2.88
N THR A 141 -16.19 1.94 -4.00
CA THR A 141 -16.05 2.86 -5.15
C THR A 141 -17.40 3.19 -5.78
N ILE A 142 -18.29 2.19 -5.91
CA ILE A 142 -19.65 2.36 -6.43
C ILE A 142 -20.55 3.06 -5.42
N ALA A 143 -20.50 2.65 -4.15
CA ALA A 143 -21.28 3.26 -3.07
C ALA A 143 -20.93 4.74 -2.88
N TYR A 144 -19.69 5.14 -3.16
CA TYR A 144 -19.27 6.55 -3.17
C TYR A 144 -19.56 7.27 -4.49
N ASN A 145 -19.75 6.53 -5.58
CA ASN A 145 -19.77 7.02 -6.96
C ASN A 145 -18.53 7.85 -7.30
N ALA A 146 -17.36 7.20 -7.18
CA ALA A 146 -16.08 7.87 -7.30
C ALA A 146 -15.94 8.67 -8.61
N VAL A 147 -15.26 9.82 -8.49
CA VAL A 147 -14.90 10.68 -9.62
C VAL A 147 -13.49 10.32 -10.08
N PRO A 148 -13.32 9.79 -11.29
CA PRO A 148 -12.05 9.27 -11.75
C PRO A 148 -11.24 10.29 -12.52
N HIS A 149 -9.92 10.08 -12.57
CA HIS A 149 -9.09 10.76 -13.55
C HIS A 149 -9.33 10.12 -14.93
N GLY A 150 -10.14 10.77 -15.76
CA GLY A 150 -10.79 10.13 -16.92
C GLY A 150 -12.21 10.65 -17.16
N ILE A 151 -12.77 11.38 -16.19
CA ILE A 151 -14.15 11.88 -16.22
C ILE A 151 -14.54 12.68 -17.47
N THR A 152 -13.56 13.24 -18.20
CA THR A 152 -13.78 14.04 -19.41
C THR A 152 -14.66 13.33 -20.44
N GLU A 153 -14.33 12.09 -20.80
CA GLU A 153 -15.20 11.30 -21.68
C GLU A 153 -15.96 10.24 -20.90
N TYR A 154 -15.30 9.57 -19.95
CA TYR A 154 -15.87 8.36 -19.35
C TYR A 154 -16.94 8.67 -18.31
N GLY A 155 -16.99 9.86 -17.73
CA GLY A 155 -17.94 10.15 -16.66
C GLY A 155 -17.50 9.58 -15.31
N VAL A 156 -18.44 9.32 -14.42
CA VAL A 156 -18.18 8.83 -13.05
C VAL A 156 -18.25 7.30 -12.99
N THR A 157 -17.70 6.70 -11.93
CA THR A 157 -17.70 5.23 -11.76
C THR A 157 -19.08 4.60 -11.97
N GLY A 158 -20.13 5.23 -11.43
CA GLY A 158 -21.50 4.76 -11.55
C GLY A 158 -22.01 4.62 -12.98
N ASP A 159 -21.49 5.40 -13.94
CA ASP A 159 -21.92 5.35 -15.34
C ASP A 159 -21.59 4.01 -16.03
N HIS A 160 -20.67 3.23 -15.45
CA HIS A 160 -20.14 1.98 -16.02
C HIS A 160 -20.67 0.72 -15.34
N VAL A 161 -21.54 0.88 -14.34
CA VAL A 161 -22.19 -0.22 -13.65
C VAL A 161 -23.35 -0.74 -14.50
N VAL A 162 -23.26 -2.01 -14.90
CA VAL A 162 -24.31 -2.71 -15.65
C VAL A 162 -25.39 -3.24 -14.71
N SER A 163 -24.99 -3.90 -13.63
CA SER A 163 -25.91 -4.46 -12.63
C SER A 163 -25.24 -4.54 -11.26
N LEU A 164 -26.06 -4.64 -10.21
CA LEU A 164 -25.64 -4.85 -8.83
C LEU A 164 -26.42 -6.01 -8.22
N GLU A 165 -25.73 -6.78 -7.37
CA GLU A 165 -26.35 -7.62 -6.35
C GLU A 165 -26.33 -6.85 -5.02
N VAL A 166 -27.50 -6.71 -4.39
CA VAL A 166 -27.67 -5.88 -3.20
C VAL A 166 -28.47 -6.61 -2.12
N VAL A 167 -27.94 -6.64 -0.90
CA VAL A 167 -28.67 -7.06 0.31
C VAL A 167 -29.33 -5.84 0.94
N LEU A 168 -30.66 -5.87 1.04
CA LEU A 168 -31.46 -4.84 1.69
C LEU A 168 -31.39 -4.94 3.23
N PRO A 169 -31.76 -3.89 3.99
CA PRO A 169 -31.67 -3.88 5.45
C PRO A 169 -32.50 -4.96 6.16
N ASP A 170 -33.50 -5.57 5.51
CA ASP A 170 -34.28 -6.70 6.01
C ASP A 170 -33.66 -8.08 5.66
N GLY A 171 -32.52 -8.07 4.96
CA GLY A 171 -31.83 -9.24 4.45
C GLY A 171 -32.39 -9.81 3.14
N THR A 172 -33.26 -9.09 2.45
CA THR A 172 -33.71 -9.44 1.09
C THR A 172 -32.57 -9.23 0.09
N LEU A 173 -32.31 -10.23 -0.76
CA LEU A 173 -31.35 -10.12 -1.86
C LEU A 173 -32.07 -9.68 -3.13
N ILE A 174 -31.54 -8.69 -3.84
CA ILE A 174 -32.05 -8.24 -5.13
C ILE A 174 -30.91 -8.10 -6.16
N HIS A 175 -31.28 -8.19 -7.44
CA HIS A 175 -30.43 -7.82 -8.56
C HIS A 175 -31.01 -6.60 -9.30
N THR A 176 -30.16 -5.75 -9.84
CA THR A 176 -30.56 -4.55 -10.60
C THR A 176 -30.25 -4.67 -12.09
N GLY A 177 -30.71 -3.72 -12.89
CA GLY A 177 -30.54 -3.74 -14.35
C GLY A 177 -31.14 -4.98 -15.00
N SER A 178 -30.50 -5.46 -16.07
CA SER A 178 -30.91 -6.67 -16.81
C SER A 178 -30.84 -7.94 -15.97
N ALA A 179 -29.93 -7.98 -14.99
CA ALA A 179 -29.78 -9.10 -14.07
C ALA A 179 -30.97 -9.27 -13.11
N ALA A 180 -31.88 -8.30 -13.02
CA ALA A 180 -33.11 -8.42 -12.22
C ALA A 180 -34.10 -9.49 -12.74
N ASN A 181 -33.87 -10.06 -13.92
CA ASN A 181 -34.73 -11.10 -14.49
C ASN A 181 -34.28 -12.50 -14.08
N ASP A 182 -34.73 -12.98 -12.92
CA ASP A 182 -34.40 -14.31 -12.41
C ASP A 182 -34.72 -15.45 -13.40
N ALA A 183 -35.73 -15.27 -14.25
CA ALA A 183 -36.16 -16.29 -15.20
C ALA A 183 -35.13 -16.55 -16.33
N ASN A 184 -34.18 -15.64 -16.57
CA ASN A 184 -33.13 -15.82 -17.56
C ASN A 184 -31.76 -16.19 -16.97
N GLY A 185 -31.69 -16.41 -15.65
CA GLY A 185 -30.43 -16.66 -14.95
C GLY A 185 -29.62 -15.39 -14.66
N ASN A 186 -30.29 -14.25 -14.48
CA ASN A 186 -29.69 -13.00 -14.02
C ASN A 186 -28.60 -12.45 -14.96
N ILE A 187 -28.83 -12.53 -16.27
CA ILE A 187 -27.88 -12.05 -17.29
C ILE A 187 -27.67 -10.53 -17.17
N ALA A 188 -26.42 -10.10 -16.94
CA ALA A 188 -26.02 -8.72 -16.70
C ALA A 188 -25.36 -8.06 -17.93
N ILE A 189 -26.17 -7.48 -18.83
CA ILE A 189 -25.70 -6.88 -20.10
C ILE A 189 -26.11 -5.42 -20.31
N GLU A 190 -27.14 -4.95 -19.62
CA GLU A 190 -27.66 -3.57 -19.70
C GLU A 190 -28.18 -3.08 -18.34
N ARG A 191 -27.94 -1.81 -18.02
CA ARG A 191 -28.41 -1.13 -16.79
C ARG A 191 -29.85 -0.65 -16.92
N GLY A 192 -30.19 -0.03 -18.05
CA GLY A 192 -31.49 0.59 -18.30
C GLY A 192 -32.63 -0.39 -18.58
N ALA A 193 -32.57 -1.61 -18.03
CA ALA A 193 -33.57 -2.65 -18.24
C ALA A 193 -34.61 -2.65 -17.12
N ASN A 194 -35.80 -3.19 -17.41
CA ASN A 194 -36.82 -3.54 -16.41
C ASN A 194 -37.52 -2.38 -15.65
N GLY A 195 -37.47 -1.14 -16.17
CA GLY A 195 -38.26 -0.01 -15.65
C GLY A 195 -37.40 1.12 -15.11
N ALA A 196 -37.73 1.63 -13.92
CA ALA A 196 -36.91 2.66 -13.26
C ALA A 196 -35.52 2.10 -12.93
N ASP A 197 -34.49 2.94 -13.06
CA ASP A 197 -33.10 2.54 -12.79
C ASP A 197 -32.86 2.35 -11.29
N LEU A 198 -33.05 1.12 -10.81
CA LEU A 198 -32.76 0.75 -9.42
C LEU A 198 -31.26 0.71 -9.12
N THR A 199 -30.40 0.50 -10.13
CA THR A 199 -28.94 0.60 -9.94
C THR A 199 -28.56 1.99 -9.43
N GLY A 200 -29.18 3.03 -10.01
CA GLY A 200 -28.98 4.42 -9.62
C GLY A 200 -29.39 4.75 -8.17
N LEU A 201 -30.22 3.92 -7.52
CA LEU A 201 -30.57 4.09 -6.11
C LEU A 201 -29.40 3.73 -5.16
N PHE A 202 -28.55 2.78 -5.56
CA PHE A 202 -27.46 2.27 -4.74
C PHE A 202 -26.11 2.93 -5.05
N VAL A 203 -25.90 3.36 -6.29
CA VAL A 203 -24.75 4.17 -6.70
C VAL A 203 -24.76 5.50 -5.93
N GLY A 204 -23.66 5.83 -5.24
CA GLY A 204 -23.57 7.07 -4.45
C GLY A 204 -24.39 7.08 -3.15
N SER A 205 -24.98 5.93 -2.75
CA SER A 205 -25.78 5.81 -1.52
C SER A 205 -24.94 5.76 -0.24
N CYS A 206 -23.62 5.63 -0.37
CA CYS A 206 -22.68 5.43 0.75
C CYS A 206 -23.11 4.27 1.67
N GLY A 207 -23.70 3.21 1.12
CA GLY A 207 -24.14 2.04 1.89
C GLY A 207 -25.39 2.26 2.76
N THR A 208 -26.03 3.42 2.68
CA THR A 208 -27.19 3.76 3.53
C THR A 208 -28.48 3.09 3.07
N MET A 209 -28.59 2.67 1.81
CA MET A 209 -29.81 2.10 1.23
C MET A 209 -29.77 0.57 1.10
N GLY A 210 -28.58 -0.02 1.15
CA GLY A 210 -28.36 -1.45 0.96
C GLY A 210 -26.87 -1.76 0.86
N ILE A 211 -26.53 -3.04 0.94
CA ILE A 211 -25.17 -3.56 0.90
C ILE A 211 -24.91 -4.17 -0.46
N ILE A 212 -24.05 -3.53 -1.26
CA ILE A 212 -23.60 -4.11 -2.52
C ILE A 212 -22.69 -5.29 -2.18
N THR A 213 -23.01 -6.50 -2.68
CA THR A 213 -22.18 -7.70 -2.52
C THR A 213 -21.48 -8.09 -3.82
N GLN A 214 -22.04 -7.72 -4.97
CA GLN A 214 -21.45 -7.94 -6.29
C GLN A 214 -21.85 -6.82 -7.26
N ALA A 215 -20.99 -6.53 -8.24
CA ALA A 215 -21.24 -5.58 -9.31
C ALA A 215 -20.74 -6.12 -10.65
N THR A 216 -21.52 -5.88 -11.71
CA THR A 216 -21.07 -6.09 -13.09
C THR A 216 -20.69 -4.76 -13.71
N LEU A 217 -19.48 -4.66 -14.26
CA LEU A 217 -18.86 -3.45 -14.80
C LEU A 217 -18.52 -3.64 -16.27
N GLN A 218 -18.63 -2.56 -17.06
CA GLN A 218 -18.20 -2.57 -18.47
C GLN A 218 -16.68 -2.60 -18.60
N ILE A 219 -16.19 -3.35 -19.60
CA ILE A 219 -14.78 -3.33 -20.03
C ILE A 219 -14.64 -2.85 -21.47
N ARG A 220 -13.45 -2.38 -21.82
CA ARG A 220 -13.10 -1.88 -23.16
C ARG A 220 -11.71 -2.31 -23.59
N ARG A 221 -11.42 -2.21 -24.88
CA ARG A 221 -10.05 -2.34 -25.38
C ARG A 221 -9.19 -1.17 -24.91
N ILE A 222 -7.94 -1.49 -24.57
CA ILE A 222 -6.91 -0.48 -24.30
C ILE A 222 -6.71 0.37 -25.56
N PRO A 223 -6.81 1.71 -25.48
CA PRO A 223 -6.60 2.61 -26.61
C PRO A 223 -5.19 2.48 -27.23
N GLU A 224 -5.09 2.63 -28.55
CA GLU A 224 -3.84 2.44 -29.30
C GLU A 224 -2.81 3.56 -29.06
N LYS A 225 -3.27 4.79 -28.78
CA LYS A 225 -2.41 5.95 -28.65
C LYS A 225 -2.87 6.90 -27.55
N GLU A 226 -1.89 7.45 -26.87
CA GLU A 226 -2.07 8.59 -25.98
C GLU A 226 -1.39 9.83 -26.56
N ALA A 227 -2.12 10.94 -26.63
CA ALA A 227 -1.60 12.24 -27.02
C ALA A 227 -1.73 13.22 -25.85
N PHE A 228 -0.70 14.04 -25.68
CA PHE A 228 -0.57 14.98 -24.57
C PHE A 228 -0.46 16.40 -25.13
N LEU A 229 -1.09 17.36 -24.45
CA LEU A 229 -0.87 18.78 -24.66
C LEU A 229 -0.67 19.49 -23.31
N PHE A 230 0.19 20.51 -23.32
CA PHE A 230 0.43 21.37 -22.18
C PHE A 230 0.38 22.84 -22.61
N TYR A 231 -0.46 23.62 -21.95
CA TYR A 231 -0.64 25.04 -22.22
C TYR A 231 -0.62 25.85 -20.93
N THR A 232 -0.20 27.11 -21.05
CA THR A 232 -0.32 28.12 -19.98
C THR A 232 -1.10 29.32 -20.49
N PHE A 233 -1.93 29.92 -19.63
CA PHE A 233 -2.73 31.11 -19.93
C PHE A 233 -2.40 32.21 -18.92
N GLU A 234 -2.33 33.47 -19.37
CA GLU A 234 -2.18 34.62 -18.46
C GLU A 234 -3.51 35.00 -17.80
N GLU A 235 -4.60 35.00 -18.57
CA GLU A 235 -5.94 35.35 -18.09
C GLU A 235 -6.79 34.10 -17.81
N LEU A 236 -7.62 34.18 -16.77
CA LEU A 236 -8.50 33.07 -16.37
C LEU A 236 -9.58 32.82 -17.41
N ASP A 237 -10.18 33.89 -17.93
CA ASP A 237 -11.31 33.83 -18.86
C ASP A 237 -10.94 33.07 -20.14
N ASP A 238 -9.76 33.36 -20.67
CA ASP A 238 -9.18 32.67 -21.84
C ASP A 238 -9.01 31.16 -21.58
N ALA A 239 -8.49 30.80 -20.40
CA ALA A 239 -8.33 29.39 -20.03
C ALA A 239 -9.68 28.67 -19.93
N VAL A 240 -10.68 29.31 -19.30
CA VAL A 240 -12.03 28.74 -19.13
C VAL A 240 -12.75 28.62 -20.49
N ASP A 241 -12.61 29.61 -21.37
CA ASP A 241 -13.22 29.58 -22.69
C ASP A 241 -12.57 28.54 -23.61
N ALA A 242 -11.24 28.38 -23.54
CA ALA A 242 -10.54 27.31 -24.21
C ALA A 242 -11.06 25.93 -23.78
N VAL A 243 -11.17 25.70 -22.46
CA VAL A 243 -11.74 24.46 -21.92
C VAL A 243 -13.16 24.24 -22.40
N SER A 244 -14.02 25.26 -22.30
CA SER A 244 -15.41 25.18 -22.74
C SER A 244 -15.53 24.83 -24.22
N ALA A 245 -14.63 25.33 -25.07
CA ALA A 245 -14.58 25.04 -26.50
C ALA A 245 -14.00 23.65 -26.81
N ILE A 246 -13.09 23.13 -25.97
CA ILE A 246 -12.63 21.73 -26.06
C ILE A 246 -13.77 20.77 -25.69
N GLN A 247 -14.50 21.05 -24.60
CA GLN A 247 -15.65 20.25 -24.16
C GLN A 247 -16.75 20.20 -25.22
N SER A 248 -17.13 21.35 -25.79
CA SER A 248 -18.21 21.42 -26.79
C SER A 248 -17.91 20.68 -28.08
N GLN A 249 -16.63 20.47 -28.40
CA GLN A 249 -16.16 19.70 -29.55
C GLN A 249 -15.81 18.26 -29.22
N ALA A 250 -15.95 17.84 -27.95
CA ALA A 250 -15.47 16.55 -27.43
C ALA A 250 -14.01 16.26 -27.86
N ALA A 251 -13.15 17.28 -27.85
CA ALA A 251 -11.82 17.18 -28.44
C ALA A 251 -10.79 16.49 -27.52
N ALA A 252 -11.09 16.32 -26.24
CA ALA A 252 -10.29 15.54 -25.30
C ALA A 252 -11.10 14.34 -24.78
N THR A 253 -10.43 13.20 -24.60
CA THR A 253 -11.10 11.92 -24.29
C THR A 253 -10.74 11.34 -22.93
N PHE A 254 -9.70 11.85 -22.27
CA PHE A 254 -9.27 11.32 -20.97
C PHE A 254 -9.19 12.42 -19.92
N ILE A 255 -8.39 13.47 -20.16
CA ILE A 255 -8.27 14.59 -19.23
C ILE A 255 -8.36 15.92 -19.96
N ILE A 256 -9.13 16.82 -19.35
CA ILE A 256 -8.91 18.25 -19.38
C ILE A 256 -8.74 18.68 -17.93
N GLY A 257 -7.55 19.18 -17.57
CA GLY A 257 -7.21 19.58 -16.21
C GLY A 257 -6.73 21.03 -16.18
N LEU A 258 -7.44 21.89 -15.47
CA LEU A 258 -7.06 23.29 -15.23
C LEU A 258 -6.63 23.44 -13.78
N PHE A 259 -5.39 23.86 -13.57
CA PHE A 259 -4.82 24.02 -12.24
C PHE A 259 -4.41 25.47 -11.98
N GLY A 260 -4.60 25.94 -10.75
CA GLY A 260 -4.16 27.25 -10.28
C GLY A 260 -3.50 27.15 -8.90
N GLY A 261 -2.41 27.90 -8.71
CA GLY A 261 -1.58 27.81 -7.50
C GLY A 261 -0.17 28.38 -7.72
N PRO A 262 0.82 28.04 -6.86
CA PRO A 262 2.21 28.45 -7.05
C PRO A 262 2.75 28.00 -8.41
N LYS A 263 3.27 28.95 -9.21
CA LYS A 263 3.78 28.67 -10.57
C LYS A 263 4.99 27.71 -10.50
N PRO A 264 5.06 26.68 -11.36
CA PRO A 264 6.30 25.95 -11.57
C PRO A 264 7.41 26.94 -11.97
N SER A 265 8.57 26.86 -11.32
CA SER A 265 9.68 27.79 -11.53
C SER A 265 10.07 27.88 -13.01
N GLY A 266 10.07 29.09 -13.58
CA GLY A 266 10.51 29.32 -14.97
C GLY A 266 9.40 29.27 -16.03
N LEU A 267 8.13 29.11 -15.66
CA LEU A 267 7.00 29.21 -16.60
C LEU A 267 6.33 30.59 -16.56
N THR A 268 5.91 31.10 -17.74
CA THR A 268 5.02 32.27 -17.87
C THR A 268 3.57 31.81 -18.01
N GLY A 269 2.58 32.64 -17.70
CA GLY A 269 1.18 32.25 -17.48
C GLY A 269 0.83 32.09 -15.99
N ASN A 270 -0.43 32.36 -15.66
CA ASN A 270 -1.02 32.21 -14.32
C ASN A 270 -1.77 30.87 -14.15
N TYR A 271 -2.23 30.27 -15.23
CA TYR A 271 -3.06 29.06 -15.22
C TYR A 271 -2.48 27.99 -16.13
N THR A 272 -2.43 26.73 -15.67
CA THR A 272 -1.90 25.60 -16.43
C THR A 272 -3.04 24.70 -16.90
N LEU A 273 -3.02 24.35 -18.18
CA LEU A 273 -3.97 23.45 -18.82
C LEU A 273 -3.25 22.20 -19.31
N HIS A 274 -3.67 21.06 -18.79
CA HIS A 274 -3.23 19.73 -19.20
C HIS A 274 -4.34 19.05 -19.99
N VAL A 275 -4.00 18.50 -21.15
CA VAL A 275 -4.94 17.74 -21.98
C VAL A 275 -4.35 16.38 -22.30
N ILE A 276 -5.14 15.33 -22.08
CA ILE A 276 -4.81 13.95 -22.45
C ILE A 276 -5.93 13.38 -23.32
N ILE A 277 -5.52 12.80 -24.44
CA ILE A 277 -6.38 12.11 -25.39
C ILE A 277 -5.92 10.66 -25.47
N ARG A 278 -6.81 9.72 -25.20
CA ARG A 278 -6.64 8.28 -25.45
C ARG A 278 -7.64 7.86 -26.52
N ASP A 279 -7.16 7.39 -27.67
CA ASP A 279 -8.00 6.99 -28.81
C ASP A 279 -7.19 6.09 -29.77
N SER A 280 -7.79 5.71 -30.90
CA SER A 280 -7.07 5.18 -32.06
C SER A 280 -6.02 6.17 -32.57
N GLN A 281 -4.99 5.66 -33.26
CA GLN A 281 -3.88 6.51 -33.70
C GLN A 281 -4.30 7.74 -34.54
N GLY A 282 -5.29 7.57 -35.43
CA GLY A 282 -5.79 8.63 -36.31
C GLY A 282 -6.65 9.65 -35.58
N GLU A 283 -7.60 9.18 -34.75
CA GLU A 283 -8.49 10.07 -34.01
C GLU A 283 -7.75 10.86 -32.93
N ALA A 284 -6.77 10.25 -32.26
CA ALA A 284 -5.94 10.95 -31.29
C ALA A 284 -5.21 12.16 -31.92
N GLU A 285 -4.73 12.04 -33.17
CA GLU A 285 -4.06 13.15 -33.86
C GLU A 285 -5.06 14.24 -34.31
N ARG A 286 -6.22 13.84 -34.84
CA ARG A 286 -7.27 14.79 -35.22
C ARG A 286 -7.74 15.62 -34.02
N ARG A 287 -8.04 14.94 -32.91
CA ARG A 287 -8.46 15.56 -31.64
C ARG A 287 -7.39 16.47 -31.05
N ARG A 288 -6.13 16.04 -31.10
CA ARG A 288 -4.98 16.87 -30.68
C ARG A 288 -4.91 18.16 -31.48
N GLN A 289 -5.10 18.09 -32.80
CA GLN A 289 -5.10 19.26 -33.67
C GLN A 289 -6.24 20.22 -33.34
N ILE A 290 -7.44 19.71 -33.01
CA ILE A 290 -8.56 20.54 -32.56
C ILE A 290 -8.21 21.25 -31.25
N CYS A 291 -7.71 20.52 -30.24
CA CYS A 291 -7.31 21.11 -28.96
C CYS A 291 -6.27 22.23 -29.15
N ARG A 292 -5.27 22.01 -30.02
CA ARG A 292 -4.26 23.02 -30.36
C ARG A 292 -4.88 24.29 -30.93
N VAL A 293 -5.72 24.16 -31.96
CA VAL A 293 -6.39 25.30 -32.60
C VAL A 293 -7.25 26.06 -31.60
N VAL A 294 -7.96 25.35 -30.72
CA VAL A 294 -8.78 25.98 -29.67
C VAL A 294 -7.90 26.77 -28.69
N CYS A 295 -6.89 26.14 -28.09
CA CYS A 295 -6.01 26.82 -27.15
C CYS A 295 -5.33 28.06 -27.78
N ASP A 296 -4.82 27.92 -29.00
CA ASP A 296 -4.17 29.03 -29.72
C ASP A 296 -5.16 30.19 -30.00
N SER A 297 -6.45 29.88 -30.25
CA SER A 297 -7.49 30.89 -30.49
C SER A 297 -7.89 31.67 -29.24
N PHE A 298 -7.63 31.12 -28.05
CA PHE A 298 -7.85 31.77 -26.75
C PHE A 298 -6.52 32.16 -26.11
N HIS A 299 -5.53 32.57 -26.91
CA HIS A 299 -4.24 33.11 -26.44
C HIS A 299 -3.42 32.16 -25.55
N GLY A 300 -3.65 30.85 -25.64
CA GLY A 300 -2.88 29.86 -24.91
C GLY A 300 -1.42 29.82 -25.37
N ILE A 301 -0.49 29.78 -24.42
CA ILE A 301 0.94 29.64 -24.69
C ILE A 301 1.29 28.15 -24.65
N GLN A 302 1.61 27.57 -25.80
CA GLN A 302 2.01 26.17 -25.89
C GLN A 302 3.32 25.91 -25.11
N ARG A 303 3.34 24.80 -24.37
CA ARG A 303 4.51 24.30 -23.65
C ARG A 303 4.89 22.89 -24.13
N ASP A 304 6.01 22.38 -23.63
CA ASP A 304 6.42 21.01 -23.90
C ASP A 304 5.37 20.03 -23.36
N SER A 305 4.71 19.30 -24.25
CA SER A 305 3.72 18.29 -23.91
C SER A 305 4.30 17.13 -23.10
N ASN A 306 5.63 16.92 -23.18
CA ASN A 306 6.30 15.92 -22.35
C ASN A 306 6.19 16.24 -20.86
N ALA A 307 6.04 17.51 -20.46
CA ALA A 307 5.78 17.86 -19.07
C ALA A 307 4.43 17.32 -18.58
N THR A 308 3.39 17.36 -19.43
CA THR A 308 2.12 16.69 -19.13
C THR A 308 2.33 15.18 -19.06
N ARG A 309 3.01 14.57 -20.04
CA ARG A 309 3.29 13.12 -20.00
C ARG A 309 3.99 12.73 -18.70
N LEU A 310 5.11 13.36 -18.35
CA LEU A 310 5.89 13.08 -17.14
C LEU A 310 5.08 13.35 -15.86
N TYR A 311 4.39 14.50 -15.79
CA TYR A 311 3.52 14.81 -14.66
C TYR A 311 2.48 13.72 -14.47
N TRP A 312 1.87 13.23 -15.54
CA TRP A 312 0.89 12.17 -15.42
C TRP A 312 1.54 10.81 -15.21
N THR A 313 2.58 10.38 -15.93
CA THR A 313 3.13 9.02 -15.78
C THR A 313 4.01 8.84 -14.55
N GLU A 314 4.78 9.85 -14.13
CA GLU A 314 5.80 9.74 -13.08
C GLU A 314 5.42 10.47 -11.79
N HIS A 315 4.38 11.30 -11.82
CA HIS A 315 3.89 12.01 -10.64
C HIS A 315 2.44 11.59 -10.36
N MET A 316 1.44 12.18 -11.02
CA MET A 316 0.01 12.00 -10.74
C MET A 316 -0.52 10.56 -10.98
N TYR A 317 0.10 9.79 -11.88
CA TYR A 317 -0.18 8.36 -12.12
C TYR A 317 1.03 7.46 -11.88
N SER A 318 2.10 7.89 -11.22
CA SER A 318 3.11 6.91 -10.78
C SER A 318 2.44 5.76 -10.01
N TRP A 319 1.52 6.13 -9.12
CA TRP A 319 0.59 5.23 -8.44
C TRP A 319 -0.38 4.51 -9.39
N LEU A 320 -0.85 5.14 -10.49
CA LEU A 320 -1.83 4.58 -11.43
C LEU A 320 -1.26 3.66 -12.54
N ARG A 321 0.06 3.72 -12.78
CA ARG A 321 0.77 3.05 -13.89
C ARG A 321 2.00 2.25 -13.46
N ASN A 322 2.07 1.87 -12.18
CA ASN A 322 3.06 0.94 -11.59
C ASN A 322 4.46 1.53 -11.30
N ASP A 323 4.63 2.86 -11.26
CA ASP A 323 5.92 3.50 -10.96
C ASP A 323 6.02 4.01 -9.50
N SER A 324 7.24 4.29 -9.03
CA SER A 324 7.50 4.66 -7.63
C SER A 324 6.84 6.00 -7.22
N PRO A 325 6.09 6.04 -6.11
CA PRO A 325 5.26 7.16 -5.64
C PRO A 325 6.02 8.40 -5.11
N ASN A 326 7.28 8.61 -5.48
CA ASN A 326 8.19 9.46 -4.70
C ASN A 326 7.89 10.97 -4.76
N THR A 327 6.97 11.40 -5.62
CA THR A 327 6.97 12.79 -6.13
C THR A 327 5.85 13.67 -5.56
N TYR A 328 4.75 13.14 -5.02
CA TYR A 328 3.54 13.94 -4.69
C TYR A 328 3.34 14.22 -3.20
N TYR A 329 3.27 13.18 -2.36
CA TYR A 329 2.78 13.40 -1.00
C TYR A 329 3.83 13.88 0.02
N GLY A 330 5.12 13.80 -0.31
CA GLY A 330 6.23 14.19 0.56
C GLY A 330 6.17 13.62 1.99
N SER A 331 7.12 13.99 2.83
CA SER A 331 7.19 13.60 4.25
C SER A 331 6.36 14.50 5.20
N ARG A 332 5.42 15.29 4.67
CA ARG A 332 4.71 16.32 5.47
C ARG A 332 3.51 15.72 6.22
N PRO A 333 3.32 15.99 7.53
CA PRO A 333 2.19 15.52 8.35
C PRO A 333 0.92 16.35 8.13
N TYR A 334 0.66 16.79 6.89
CA TYR A 334 -0.53 17.57 6.57
C TYR A 334 -1.65 16.65 6.10
N TYR A 335 -2.82 16.83 6.69
CA TYR A 335 -4.05 16.25 6.19
C TYR A 335 -4.68 17.17 5.13
N CYS A 336 -5.35 16.60 4.13
CA CYS A 336 -6.01 17.32 3.04
C CYS A 336 -7.53 17.08 3.05
N PRO A 337 -8.35 17.81 3.84
CA PRO A 337 -9.78 17.77 3.63
C PRO A 337 -10.10 18.63 2.42
N GLU A 338 -10.78 18.00 1.48
CA GLU A 338 -11.16 18.65 0.24
C GLU A 338 -12.57 19.22 0.38
N VAL A 339 -12.82 20.35 -0.27
CA VAL A 339 -14.16 20.70 -0.73
C VAL A 339 -14.18 20.41 -2.22
N ALA A 340 -15.04 19.48 -2.63
CA ALA A 340 -15.13 19.05 -4.01
C ALA A 340 -16.58 18.97 -4.49
N GLY A 341 -16.79 19.23 -5.77
CA GLY A 341 -18.11 19.15 -6.39
C GLY A 341 -18.14 19.57 -7.85
N PHE A 342 -19.28 19.34 -8.49
CA PHE A 342 -19.55 19.73 -9.87
C PHE A 342 -19.98 21.19 -9.94
N VAL A 343 -19.40 21.93 -10.88
CA VAL A 343 -19.72 23.32 -11.20
C VAL A 343 -19.89 23.50 -12.71
N PRO A 344 -20.71 24.45 -13.17
CA PRO A 344 -20.71 24.83 -14.58
C PRO A 344 -19.35 25.42 -14.97
N THR A 345 -18.79 24.99 -16.12
CA THR A 345 -17.47 25.44 -16.60
C THR A 345 -17.32 26.95 -16.59
N GLN A 346 -18.33 27.67 -17.12
CA GLN A 346 -18.29 29.13 -17.22
C GLN A 346 -18.39 29.85 -15.87
N SER A 347 -18.97 29.22 -14.84
CA SER A 347 -19.03 29.80 -13.51
C SER A 347 -17.66 29.90 -12.83
N LEU A 348 -16.63 29.19 -13.33
CA LEU A 348 -15.26 29.27 -12.80
C LEU A 348 -14.68 30.69 -12.87
N LYS A 349 -15.10 31.49 -13.86
CA LYS A 349 -14.70 32.90 -13.98
C LYS A 349 -15.13 33.76 -12.79
N GLU A 350 -16.17 33.32 -12.07
CA GLU A 350 -16.64 33.97 -10.84
C GLU A 350 -16.15 33.25 -9.58
N ILE A 351 -16.15 31.91 -9.60
CA ILE A 351 -15.78 31.08 -8.46
C ILE A 351 -14.32 31.30 -8.07
N ILE A 352 -13.38 31.23 -9.02
CA ILE A 352 -11.94 31.29 -8.72
C ILE A 352 -11.56 32.65 -8.11
N PRO A 353 -11.98 33.82 -8.67
CA PRO A 353 -11.74 35.10 -8.00
C PRO A 353 -12.36 35.19 -6.61
N THR A 354 -13.57 34.64 -6.42
CA THR A 354 -14.24 34.62 -5.10
C THR A 354 -13.44 33.83 -4.08
N LEU A 355 -12.96 32.63 -4.46
CA LEU A 355 -12.10 31.83 -3.62
C LEU A 355 -10.80 32.57 -3.32
N ASN A 356 -10.08 33.06 -4.33
CA ASN A 356 -8.83 33.81 -4.14
C ASN A 356 -8.99 35.01 -3.19
N GLN A 357 -10.14 35.70 -3.24
CA GLN A 357 -10.43 36.78 -2.30
C GLN A 357 -10.61 36.26 -0.87
N TYR A 358 -11.41 35.20 -0.67
CA TYR A 358 -11.55 34.56 0.65
C TYR A 358 -10.20 34.13 1.22
N ILE A 359 -9.35 33.53 0.37
CA ILE A 359 -7.99 33.12 0.70
C ILE A 359 -7.15 34.31 1.16
N ALA A 360 -7.18 35.42 0.41
CA ALA A 360 -6.44 36.63 0.75
C ALA A 360 -6.93 37.25 2.07
N ASP A 361 -8.24 37.30 2.27
CA ASP A 361 -8.89 37.90 3.45
C ASP A 361 -8.62 37.10 4.74
N THR A 362 -8.41 35.78 4.61
CA THR A 362 -8.23 34.88 5.76
C THR A 362 -6.79 34.45 6.00
N LYS A 363 -5.85 34.85 5.12
CA LYS A 363 -4.43 34.47 5.14
C LYS A 363 -3.75 34.59 6.51
N ALA A 364 -3.99 35.68 7.25
CA ALA A 364 -3.37 35.88 8.56
C ALA A 364 -3.75 34.79 9.59
N GLY A 365 -4.99 34.31 9.54
CA GLY A 365 -5.43 33.21 10.39
C GLY A 365 -4.83 31.87 9.96
N TRP A 366 -4.62 31.69 8.66
CA TRP A 366 -4.00 30.47 8.12
C TRP A 366 -2.54 30.35 8.52
N ASP A 367 -1.77 31.42 8.33
CA ASP A 367 -0.34 31.46 8.63
C ASP A 367 -0.12 31.23 10.15
N GLY A 368 -1.01 31.77 10.99
CA GLY A 368 -0.98 31.55 12.45
C GLY A 368 -1.27 30.11 12.88
N ALA A 369 -2.07 29.38 12.11
CA ALA A 369 -2.44 27.99 12.36
C ALA A 369 -1.54 26.97 11.63
N GLY A 370 -0.48 27.40 10.95
CA GLY A 370 0.38 26.52 10.16
C GLY A 370 -0.34 25.85 8.98
N MET A 371 -1.40 26.49 8.46
CA MET A 371 -2.19 25.99 7.34
C MET A 371 -1.65 26.44 5.98
N HIS A 372 -1.88 25.62 4.95
CA HIS A 372 -1.58 25.94 3.57
C HIS A 372 -2.76 25.58 2.67
N VAL A 373 -3.16 26.47 1.76
CA VAL A 373 -4.09 26.13 0.67
C VAL A 373 -3.31 26.09 -0.62
N LYS A 374 -3.28 24.93 -1.27
CA LYS A 374 -2.47 24.65 -2.46
C LYS A 374 -2.98 25.41 -3.68
N GLY A 375 -4.28 25.69 -3.73
CA GLY A 375 -4.96 26.39 -4.81
C GLY A 375 -6.24 25.66 -5.22
N PHE A 376 -6.47 25.53 -6.52
CA PHE A 376 -7.62 24.81 -7.07
C PHE A 376 -7.19 23.85 -8.18
N ASP A 377 -7.83 22.69 -8.21
CA ASP A 377 -7.66 21.69 -9.26
C ASP A 377 -9.03 21.40 -9.89
N VAL A 378 -9.19 21.61 -11.21
CA VAL A 378 -10.46 21.34 -11.91
C VAL A 378 -10.26 20.27 -12.98
N TYR A 379 -11.01 19.17 -12.84
CA TYR A 379 -11.09 18.11 -13.85
C TYR A 379 -12.42 18.22 -14.57
N PHE A 380 -12.41 18.44 -15.87
CA PHE A 380 -13.64 18.70 -16.60
C PHE A 380 -14.31 17.41 -17.04
N SER A 381 -15.62 17.31 -16.78
CA SER A 381 -16.52 16.30 -17.32
C SER A 381 -17.00 16.72 -18.72
N ARG A 382 -18.03 16.07 -19.28
CA ARG A 382 -18.56 16.42 -20.62
C ARG A 382 -19.15 17.82 -20.70
N ASN A 383 -19.73 18.34 -19.61
CA ASN A 383 -20.51 19.58 -19.60
C ASN A 383 -20.29 20.46 -18.36
N GLY A 384 -19.29 20.16 -17.53
CA GLY A 384 -18.95 20.92 -16.34
C GLY A 384 -17.52 20.70 -15.88
N GLY A 385 -17.17 21.27 -14.73
CA GLY A 385 -15.91 21.05 -14.03
C GLY A 385 -16.18 20.36 -12.71
N PHE A 386 -15.32 19.41 -12.33
CA PHE A 386 -15.26 18.90 -10.98
C PHE A 386 -14.10 19.62 -10.27
N LEU A 387 -14.44 20.60 -9.44
CA LEU A 387 -13.53 21.51 -8.75
C LEU A 387 -13.13 20.91 -7.40
N TRP A 388 -11.83 20.83 -7.14
CA TRP A 388 -11.23 20.47 -5.86
C TRP A 388 -10.54 21.69 -5.25
N VAL A 389 -10.74 21.88 -3.94
CA VAL A 389 -10.03 22.87 -3.14
C VAL A 389 -9.30 22.17 -2.00
N ASP A 390 -7.97 22.11 -2.11
CA ASP A 390 -7.09 21.42 -1.17
C ASP A 390 -6.72 22.34 0.00
N THR A 391 -7.21 22.01 1.20
CA THR A 391 -6.78 22.66 2.45
C THR A 391 -5.81 21.76 3.18
N LEU A 392 -4.64 22.25 3.60
CA LEU A 392 -3.61 21.45 4.27
C LEU A 392 -3.36 21.99 5.66
N TYR A 393 -3.45 21.15 6.68
CA TYR A 393 -3.18 21.55 8.08
C TYR A 393 -2.62 20.40 8.93
N PRO A 394 -1.81 20.71 9.95
CA PRO A 394 -1.17 19.70 10.80
C PRO A 394 -2.20 19.09 11.75
N GLU A 395 -2.50 17.80 11.60
CA GLU A 395 -3.48 17.09 12.46
C GLU A 395 -3.05 17.06 13.94
N LEU A 396 -1.75 17.21 14.19
CA LEU A 396 -1.13 17.24 15.53
C LEU A 396 -1.49 18.47 16.36
N ASP A 397 -1.79 19.58 15.71
CA ASP A 397 -2.14 20.83 16.39
C ASP A 397 -3.65 20.97 16.43
N LYS A 398 -4.21 20.91 17.64
CA LYS A 398 -5.64 21.03 17.87
C LYS A 398 -6.22 22.33 17.32
N ASP A 399 -5.53 23.45 17.52
CA ASP A 399 -6.00 24.76 17.08
C ASP A 399 -5.98 24.83 15.54
N ALA A 400 -4.94 24.24 14.93
CA ALA A 400 -4.86 24.13 13.47
C ALA A 400 -5.96 23.24 12.89
N HIS A 401 -6.26 22.11 13.54
CA HIS A 401 -7.33 21.21 13.14
C HIS A 401 -8.71 21.89 13.23
N GLU A 402 -9.03 22.52 14.37
CA GLU A 402 -10.29 23.25 14.56
C GLU A 402 -10.46 24.37 13.52
N TYR A 403 -9.37 25.12 13.26
CA TYR A 403 -9.38 26.17 12.26
C TYR A 403 -9.52 25.61 10.83
N GLY A 404 -8.89 24.46 10.53
CA GLY A 404 -9.03 23.78 9.25
C GLY A 404 -10.45 23.32 8.94
N LEU A 405 -11.15 22.75 9.93
CA LEU A 405 -12.56 22.39 9.80
C LEU A 405 -13.46 23.63 9.56
N LYS A 406 -13.15 24.75 10.23
CA LYS A 406 -13.83 26.03 9.98
C LYS A 406 -13.64 26.50 8.53
N VAL A 407 -12.41 26.47 8.01
CA VAL A 407 -12.13 26.87 6.62
C VAL A 407 -12.89 25.98 5.63
N ARG A 408 -12.90 24.67 5.85
CA ARG A 408 -13.67 23.73 5.01
C ARG A 408 -15.16 24.06 4.98
N ARG A 409 -15.74 24.32 6.15
CA ARG A 409 -17.13 24.76 6.27
C ARG A 409 -17.40 26.03 5.48
N ASP A 410 -16.58 27.06 5.70
CA ASP A 410 -16.78 28.36 5.06
C ASP A 410 -16.72 28.25 3.53
N ILE A 411 -15.75 27.50 2.99
CA ILE A 411 -15.64 27.22 1.54
C ILE A 411 -16.86 26.43 1.04
N SER A 412 -17.33 25.43 1.81
CA SER A 412 -18.53 24.66 1.45
C SER A 412 -19.76 25.57 1.34
N GLU A 413 -19.98 26.45 2.32
CA GLU A 413 -21.09 27.41 2.26
C GLU A 413 -20.95 28.37 1.07
N ILE A 414 -19.76 28.88 0.77
CA ILE A 414 -19.54 29.76 -0.39
C ILE A 414 -19.94 29.05 -1.70
N LEU A 415 -19.48 27.82 -1.90
CA LEU A 415 -19.63 27.11 -3.17
C LEU A 415 -21.04 26.54 -3.36
N PHE A 416 -21.57 25.83 -2.37
CA PHE A 416 -22.85 25.12 -2.47
C PHE A 416 -24.07 26.05 -2.38
N ASN A 417 -23.93 27.29 -1.91
CA ASN A 417 -25.03 28.25 -1.92
C ASN A 417 -25.35 28.81 -3.31
N LYS A 418 -24.42 28.72 -4.28
CA LYS A 418 -24.59 29.40 -5.56
C LYS A 418 -24.20 28.60 -6.79
N TRP A 419 -23.08 27.88 -6.79
CA TRP A 419 -22.53 27.32 -8.03
C TRP A 419 -22.36 25.80 -8.02
N MET A 420 -22.16 25.20 -6.86
CA MET A 420 -21.69 23.82 -6.75
C MET A 420 -22.80 22.83 -6.43
N SER A 421 -22.74 21.67 -7.08
CA SER A 421 -23.51 20.45 -6.78
C SER A 421 -22.58 19.37 -6.25
N PRO A 422 -23.00 18.53 -5.31
CA PRO A 422 -22.11 17.50 -4.76
C PRO A 422 -21.75 16.47 -5.83
N GLY A 423 -20.53 15.93 -5.77
CA GLY A 423 -20.13 14.76 -6.52
C GLY A 423 -19.24 13.88 -5.65
N GLY A 424 -19.73 12.68 -5.32
CA GLY A 424 -19.30 11.97 -4.11
C GLY A 424 -19.75 12.73 -2.87
N ILE A 425 -20.71 12.20 -2.10
CA ILE A 425 -21.20 12.93 -0.92
C ILE A 425 -20.28 12.62 0.26
N VAL A 426 -19.62 13.67 0.75
CA VAL A 426 -18.63 13.58 1.82
C VAL A 426 -19.34 13.73 3.18
N ALA A 427 -19.24 12.74 4.07
CA ALA A 427 -19.97 12.71 5.35
C ALA A 427 -19.71 13.97 6.18
N GLY A 428 -18.46 14.43 6.25
CA GLY A 428 -18.11 15.61 7.02
C GLY A 428 -18.52 16.98 6.43
N ILE A 429 -19.01 17.05 5.18
CA ILE A 429 -19.63 18.28 4.62
C ILE A 429 -21.13 18.09 4.35
N ALA A 430 -21.68 16.88 4.53
CA ALA A 430 -23.11 16.61 4.40
C ALA A 430 -24.00 17.60 5.18
N PRO A 431 -23.64 18.06 6.41
CA PRO A 431 -24.33 19.14 7.13
C PRO A 431 -24.54 20.43 6.33
N HIS A 432 -23.63 20.74 5.43
CA HIS A 432 -23.63 21.95 4.61
C HIS A 432 -24.24 21.74 3.22
N ILE A 433 -24.59 20.51 2.84
CA ILE A 433 -25.06 20.19 1.49
C ILE A 433 -26.45 19.58 1.51
N MET A 434 -26.64 18.51 2.27
CA MET A 434 -27.84 17.67 2.20
C MET A 434 -29.12 18.46 2.51
N PRO A 435 -29.17 19.34 3.53
CA PRO A 435 -30.35 20.18 3.78
C PRO A 435 -30.71 21.11 2.61
N LYS A 436 -29.72 21.54 1.80
CA LYS A 436 -29.93 22.46 0.66
C LYS A 436 -30.61 21.78 -0.53
N LEU A 437 -30.61 20.45 -0.60
CA LEU A 437 -31.32 19.68 -1.64
C LEU A 437 -32.86 19.69 -1.45
N GLY A 438 -33.37 20.21 -0.33
CA GLY A 438 -34.79 20.50 -0.13
C GLY A 438 -35.70 19.28 -0.24
N THR A 439 -36.70 19.32 -1.13
CA THR A 439 -37.67 18.23 -1.30
C THR A 439 -37.03 16.92 -1.76
N THR A 440 -35.96 17.00 -2.56
CA THR A 440 -35.22 15.80 -3.00
C THR A 440 -34.61 15.07 -1.81
N TYR A 441 -34.06 15.80 -0.86
CA TYR A 441 -33.53 15.21 0.37
C TYR A 441 -34.63 14.55 1.22
N LYS A 442 -35.80 15.17 1.33
CA LYS A 442 -36.96 14.57 2.01
C LYS A 442 -37.40 13.26 1.35
N LEU A 443 -37.34 13.18 0.02
CA LEU A 443 -37.61 11.94 -0.70
C LEU A 443 -36.57 10.86 -0.36
N MET A 444 -35.27 11.22 -0.31
CA MET A 444 -34.22 10.29 0.12
C MET A 444 -34.45 9.78 1.54
N GLN A 445 -34.85 10.65 2.48
CA GLN A 445 -35.22 10.25 3.85
C GLN A 445 -36.43 9.32 3.87
N THR A 446 -37.42 9.55 3.01
CA THR A 446 -38.60 8.67 2.88
C THR A 446 -38.18 7.29 2.37
N LEU A 447 -37.30 7.23 1.37
CA LEU A 447 -36.76 5.96 0.85
C LEU A 447 -35.93 5.23 1.92
N LYS A 448 -35.06 5.93 2.64
CA LYS A 448 -34.29 5.38 3.76
C LYS A 448 -35.21 4.80 4.83
N ALA A 449 -36.24 5.53 5.25
CA ALA A 449 -37.19 5.05 6.26
C ALA A 449 -38.01 3.84 5.79
N ALA A 450 -38.28 3.73 4.48
CA ALA A 450 -38.98 2.60 3.90
C ALA A 450 -38.09 1.34 3.82
N LEU A 451 -36.83 1.49 3.42
CA LEU A 451 -35.88 0.38 3.29
C LEU A 451 -35.29 -0.06 4.64
N ASP A 452 -34.98 0.90 5.50
CA ASP A 452 -34.31 0.70 6.79
C ASP A 452 -35.07 1.41 7.94
N PRO A 453 -36.25 0.90 8.33
CA PRO A 453 -37.06 1.52 9.37
C PRO A 453 -36.38 1.53 10.75
N ASN A 454 -35.40 0.65 10.99
CA ASN A 454 -34.63 0.59 12.22
C ASN A 454 -33.33 1.40 12.16
N THR A 455 -33.02 2.04 11.02
CA THR A 455 -31.83 2.86 10.79
C THR A 455 -30.53 2.13 11.15
N ILE A 456 -30.44 0.84 10.81
CA ILE A 456 -29.26 0.02 11.13
C ILE A 456 -28.08 0.27 10.18
N LEU A 457 -28.32 0.55 8.90
CA LEU A 457 -27.24 0.68 7.91
C LEU A 457 -26.64 2.09 7.89
N ASN A 458 -25.35 2.20 8.20
CA ASN A 458 -24.55 3.43 8.18
C ASN A 458 -25.28 4.64 8.79
N PRO A 459 -25.80 4.56 10.03
CA PRO A 459 -26.56 5.65 10.63
C PRO A 459 -25.74 6.95 10.68
N GLY A 460 -26.40 8.07 10.37
CA GLY A 460 -25.78 9.40 10.32
C GLY A 460 -25.08 9.73 8.99
N VAL A 461 -24.67 8.73 8.20
CA VAL A 461 -24.08 8.98 6.88
C VAL A 461 -25.12 9.63 5.96
N LEU A 462 -24.70 10.64 5.19
CA LEU A 462 -25.58 11.52 4.38
C LEU A 462 -26.66 12.28 5.18
N MET A 463 -26.56 12.29 6.51
CA MET A 463 -27.57 12.81 7.44
C MET A 463 -28.97 12.19 7.34
N LEU A 464 -29.12 11.08 6.60
CA LEU A 464 -30.46 10.53 6.30
C LEU A 464 -31.20 10.04 7.55
N GLY A 465 -30.46 9.62 8.59
CA GLY A 465 -30.98 9.22 9.90
C GLY A 465 -30.85 10.29 11.00
N GLY A 466 -30.38 11.50 10.70
CA GLY A 466 -30.10 12.56 11.69
C GLY A 466 -28.70 13.17 11.56
N ASP A 467 -28.37 14.11 12.45
CA ASP A 467 -27.05 14.76 12.48
C ASP A 467 -25.96 13.74 12.89
N PRO A 468 -24.93 13.51 12.05
CA PRO A 468 -23.80 12.68 12.40
C PRO A 468 -22.87 13.46 13.30
N THR A 469 -23.22 13.65 14.57
CA THR A 469 -22.25 14.16 15.54
C THR A 469 -21.26 13.03 15.82
N PHE A 470 -20.25 12.89 14.95
CA PHE A 470 -19.06 12.09 15.22
C PHE A 470 -18.38 12.68 16.46
N GLY A 471 -17.89 11.81 17.35
CA GLY A 471 -17.54 12.16 18.73
C GLY A 471 -16.59 13.36 18.89
N PRO A 472 -16.51 13.95 20.09
CA PRO A 472 -15.66 15.12 20.32
C PRO A 472 -14.20 14.81 19.94
N ILE A 473 -13.51 15.79 19.34
CA ILE A 473 -12.06 15.73 19.14
C ILE A 473 -11.43 15.51 20.52
N ARG A 474 -10.85 14.32 20.71
CA ARG A 474 -10.22 13.94 21.97
C ARG A 474 -8.98 14.81 22.19
N GLU A 475 -8.79 15.23 23.43
CA GLU A 475 -7.56 15.92 23.82
C GLU A 475 -6.43 14.90 23.89
N THR A 476 -5.46 15.04 23.00
CA THR A 476 -4.37 14.07 22.84
C THR A 476 -3.34 14.23 23.95
N LYS A 477 -3.19 13.25 24.83
CA LYS A 477 -2.09 13.20 25.80
C LYS A 477 -0.94 12.39 25.21
N VAL A 478 -0.08 13.07 24.46
CA VAL A 478 1.11 12.45 23.86
C VAL A 478 2.05 11.95 24.96
N ARG A 479 2.22 10.63 25.07
CA ARG A 479 3.24 9.99 25.92
C ARG A 479 4.62 10.41 25.45
N LYS A 480 5.52 10.70 26.39
CA LYS A 480 6.91 11.12 26.12
C LYS A 480 7.96 10.21 26.75
N ASP A 481 7.49 9.23 27.51
CA ASP A 481 8.25 8.24 28.28
C ASP A 481 8.61 7.00 27.47
N LEU A 482 8.06 6.85 26.26
CA LEU A 482 8.29 5.71 25.37
C LEU A 482 9.35 6.02 24.31
N ARG A 483 10.10 5.01 23.87
CA ARG A 483 10.98 5.10 22.70
C ARG A 483 10.17 5.30 21.42
N LEU A 484 8.96 4.73 21.36
CA LEU A 484 8.01 4.99 20.27
C LEU A 484 7.75 6.48 20.06
N SER A 485 7.81 7.30 21.13
CA SER A 485 7.60 8.74 21.04
C SER A 485 8.69 9.46 20.23
N GLU A 486 9.88 8.89 20.08
CA GLU A 486 10.96 9.44 19.25
C GLU A 486 10.64 9.39 17.74
N VAL A 487 9.72 8.50 17.36
CA VAL A 487 9.30 8.28 15.96
C VAL A 487 7.82 8.59 15.74
N ALA A 488 7.19 9.32 16.68
CA ALA A 488 5.77 9.61 16.67
C ALA A 488 5.28 10.29 15.39
N ASP A 489 6.07 11.21 14.83
CA ASP A 489 5.73 11.96 13.60
C ASP A 489 5.33 11.04 12.44
N TRP A 490 5.98 9.88 12.31
CA TRP A 490 5.66 8.89 11.27
C TRP A 490 4.24 8.34 11.40
N THR A 491 3.72 8.23 12.63
CA THR A 491 2.35 7.76 12.89
C THR A 491 1.29 8.76 12.47
N TYR A 492 1.57 10.05 12.60
CA TYR A 492 0.69 11.14 12.18
C TYR A 492 0.75 11.42 10.68
N GLN A 493 1.84 11.03 10.00
CA GLN A 493 1.95 11.10 8.54
C GLN A 493 1.16 10.00 7.81
N CYS A 494 0.74 8.94 8.50
CA CYS A 494 0.02 7.82 7.91
C CYS A 494 -1.37 8.26 7.42
N LEU A 495 -1.57 8.28 6.11
CA LEU A 495 -2.86 8.64 5.49
C LEU A 495 -3.96 7.57 5.64
N ARG A 496 -3.66 6.41 6.23
CA ARG A 496 -4.59 5.27 6.32
C ARG A 496 -5.08 4.73 4.97
N CYS A 497 -4.32 4.92 3.89
CA CYS A 497 -4.73 4.55 2.53
C CYS A 497 -4.74 3.03 2.21
N ALA A 498 -4.28 2.14 3.08
CA ALA A 498 -4.22 0.68 2.83
C ALA A 498 -3.33 0.21 1.65
N PHE A 499 -2.51 1.06 1.03
CA PHE A 499 -1.56 0.64 -0.03
C PHE A 499 -0.52 -0.38 0.45
N CYS A 500 -0.39 -0.56 1.75
CA CYS A 500 0.50 -1.54 2.36
C CYS A 500 -0.14 -2.94 2.51
N PHE A 501 -1.28 -3.20 1.86
CA PHE A 501 -2.00 -4.48 1.99
C PHE A 501 -1.77 -5.39 0.78
N ASP A 502 -1.72 -4.87 -0.45
CA ASP A 502 -1.67 -5.70 -1.68
C ASP A 502 -0.86 -5.06 -2.80
N LEU A 503 -0.64 -5.86 -3.83
CA LEU A 503 0.02 -5.51 -5.08
C LEU A 503 -1.00 -5.59 -6.22
N SER A 504 -2.08 -4.82 -6.11
CA SER A 504 -3.23 -4.91 -7.01
C SER A 504 -2.88 -4.67 -8.50
N TRP A 505 -1.72 -4.08 -8.81
CA TRP A 505 -1.27 -3.92 -10.20
C TRP A 505 -0.84 -5.23 -10.88
N LEU A 506 -0.61 -6.28 -10.10
CA LEU A 506 -0.37 -7.63 -10.62
C LEU A 506 -1.67 -8.41 -10.84
N GLY A 507 -2.79 -7.97 -10.25
CA GLY A 507 -4.06 -8.70 -10.15
C GLY A 507 -4.32 -9.28 -8.76
N GLU A 508 -5.39 -10.06 -8.61
CA GLU A 508 -5.58 -10.95 -7.46
C GLU A 508 -4.91 -12.31 -7.77
N PRO A 509 -4.43 -13.08 -6.76
CA PRO A 509 -4.56 -12.85 -5.31
C PRO A 509 -3.28 -12.29 -4.64
N TYR A 510 -2.63 -11.28 -5.24
CA TYR A 510 -1.28 -10.86 -4.83
C TYR A 510 -1.26 -9.93 -3.61
N GLY A 511 -1.37 -10.49 -2.41
CA GLY A 511 -1.21 -9.78 -1.13
C GLY A 511 0.23 -9.33 -0.81
N LEU A 512 0.38 -8.37 0.10
CA LEU A 512 1.68 -7.79 0.47
C LEU A 512 2.28 -8.39 1.76
N CYS A 513 1.44 -8.73 2.74
CA CYS A 513 1.86 -9.01 4.10
C CYS A 513 1.44 -10.41 4.58
N PRO A 514 2.39 -11.35 4.79
CA PRO A 514 2.04 -12.68 5.30
C PRO A 514 1.42 -12.65 6.70
N SER A 515 1.77 -11.66 7.53
CA SER A 515 1.16 -11.52 8.85
C SER A 515 -0.33 -11.18 8.76
N TYR A 516 -0.75 -10.46 7.71
CA TYR A 516 -2.17 -10.16 7.49
C TYR A 516 -2.94 -11.44 7.15
N HIS A 517 -2.36 -12.32 6.33
CA HIS A 517 -2.94 -13.62 5.99
C HIS A 517 -3.05 -14.55 7.21
N TYR A 518 -2.12 -14.43 8.17
CA TYR A 518 -2.16 -15.19 9.43
C TYR A 518 -3.22 -14.69 10.40
N GLY A 519 -3.23 -13.38 10.68
CA GLY A 519 -4.05 -12.82 11.75
C GLY A 519 -5.40 -12.28 11.31
N SER A 520 -5.67 -12.23 10.01
CA SER A 520 -6.93 -11.80 9.41
C SER A 520 -7.33 -10.34 9.62
N PHE A 521 -6.96 -9.67 10.72
CA PHE A 521 -7.40 -8.30 10.97
C PHE A 521 -6.33 -7.27 10.60
N GLU A 522 -6.76 -6.05 10.32
CA GLU A 522 -5.85 -5.00 9.86
C GLU A 522 -4.71 -4.70 10.84
N SER A 523 -4.90 -5.01 12.12
CA SER A 523 -3.90 -4.86 13.18
C SER A 523 -2.62 -5.68 12.90
N TYR A 524 -2.71 -6.72 12.07
CA TYR A 524 -1.58 -7.53 11.60
C TYR A 524 -0.92 -7.00 10.32
N ALA A 525 -1.40 -5.89 9.76
CA ALA A 525 -0.90 -5.28 8.53
C ALA A 525 -0.27 -3.90 8.77
N GLY A 526 0.25 -3.29 7.70
CA GLY A 526 1.00 -2.04 7.73
C GLY A 526 0.23 -0.91 8.44
N ARG A 527 -0.98 -0.63 7.91
CA ARG A 527 -1.88 0.43 8.39
C ARG A 527 -2.34 0.19 9.82
N GLY A 528 -2.80 -1.01 10.16
CA GLY A 528 -3.34 -1.28 11.50
C GLY A 528 -2.27 -1.12 12.58
N ARG A 529 -1.05 -1.64 12.37
CA ARG A 529 0.05 -1.40 13.32
C ARG A 529 0.42 0.08 13.48
N MET A 530 0.27 0.89 12.42
CA MET A 530 0.45 2.35 12.54
C MET A 530 -0.67 2.99 13.37
N ALA A 531 -1.92 2.50 13.25
CA ALA A 531 -3.02 2.92 14.11
C ALA A 531 -2.81 2.49 15.57
N THR A 532 -2.33 1.27 15.81
CA THR A 532 -1.93 0.75 17.13
C THR A 532 -0.84 1.61 17.75
N ALA A 533 0.23 1.90 17.01
CA ALA A 533 1.32 2.77 17.45
C ALA A 533 0.80 4.17 17.83
N ARG A 534 -0.07 4.74 17.01
CA ARG A 534 -0.69 6.04 17.29
C ARG A 534 -1.53 6.00 18.58
N ALA A 535 -2.41 5.00 18.75
CA ALA A 535 -3.21 4.88 19.98
C ALA A 535 -2.34 4.70 21.24
N ILE A 536 -1.19 4.03 21.12
CA ILE A 536 -0.22 3.94 22.20
C ILE A 536 0.39 5.30 22.51
N ILE A 537 0.84 6.05 21.50
CA ILE A 537 1.37 7.41 21.71
C ILE A 537 0.32 8.33 22.36
N GLU A 538 -0.93 8.22 21.93
CA GLU A 538 -2.05 9.06 22.40
C GLU A 538 -2.62 8.63 23.76
N GLY A 539 -2.15 7.51 24.33
CA GLY A 539 -2.59 6.99 25.62
C GLY A 539 -3.97 6.31 25.60
N GLU A 540 -4.46 5.91 24.42
CA GLU A 540 -5.71 5.16 24.28
C GLU A 540 -5.53 3.65 24.43
N LEU A 541 -4.30 3.17 24.25
CA LEU A 541 -3.92 1.76 24.29
C LEU A 541 -2.60 1.59 25.05
N ASP A 542 -2.51 0.57 25.89
CA ASP A 542 -1.27 0.16 26.52
C ASP A 542 -0.67 -1.05 25.81
N TYR A 543 0.61 -1.30 26.05
CA TYR A 543 1.23 -2.55 25.61
C TYR A 543 0.71 -3.72 26.45
N ASP A 544 0.21 -4.75 25.78
CA ASP A 544 -0.20 -6.01 26.38
C ASP A 544 0.17 -7.19 25.46
N GLU A 545 -0.21 -8.41 25.84
CA GLU A 545 0.07 -9.63 25.06
C GLU A 545 -0.60 -9.62 23.67
N GLN A 546 -1.80 -9.04 23.53
CA GLN A 546 -2.49 -8.95 22.24
C GLN A 546 -1.73 -8.02 21.30
N VAL A 547 -1.34 -6.84 21.79
CA VAL A 547 -0.51 -5.90 21.03
C VAL A 547 0.84 -6.54 20.68
N ALA A 548 1.48 -7.22 21.62
CA ALA A 548 2.76 -7.91 21.39
C ALA A 548 2.65 -8.94 20.27
N GLU A 549 1.60 -9.76 20.25
CA GLU A 549 1.34 -10.72 19.18
C GLU A 549 1.33 -10.05 17.80
N ARG A 550 0.58 -8.94 17.64
CA ARG A 550 0.46 -8.22 16.35
C ARG A 550 1.78 -7.60 15.90
N ILE A 551 2.61 -7.12 16.82
CA ILE A 551 3.90 -6.48 16.48
C ILE A 551 5.00 -7.53 16.22
N TYR A 552 5.03 -8.61 17.00
CA TYR A 552 6.04 -9.67 16.85
C TYR A 552 5.73 -10.66 15.73
N SER A 553 4.48 -10.76 15.26
CA SER A 553 4.14 -11.51 14.03
C SER A 553 4.75 -10.89 12.75
N CYS A 554 5.30 -9.67 12.83
CA CYS A 554 5.96 -9.01 11.71
C CYS A 554 7.38 -9.57 11.46
N ALA A 555 7.66 -10.04 10.25
CA ALA A 555 9.01 -10.48 9.87
C ALA A 555 10.02 -9.33 9.64
N MET A 556 9.62 -8.07 9.85
CA MET A 556 10.39 -6.84 9.54
C MET A 556 10.88 -6.77 8.08
N CYS A 557 10.09 -7.32 7.15
CA CYS A 557 10.49 -7.46 5.76
C CYS A 557 10.52 -6.12 4.97
N GLY A 558 9.99 -5.05 5.54
CA GLY A 558 9.98 -3.71 4.94
C GLY A 558 9.05 -3.52 3.75
N SER A 559 8.16 -4.49 3.43
CA SER A 559 7.25 -4.36 2.29
C SER A 559 6.32 -3.16 2.44
N CYS A 560 5.76 -2.97 3.64
CA CYS A 560 4.91 -1.82 3.95
C CYS A 560 5.63 -0.48 3.78
N THR A 561 6.92 -0.38 4.14
CA THR A 561 7.75 0.82 3.91
C THR A 561 8.00 1.04 2.42
N ALA A 562 8.40 -0.01 1.68
CA ALA A 562 8.70 0.08 0.25
C ALA A 562 7.48 0.47 -0.61
N HIS A 563 6.27 0.19 -0.13
CA HIS A 563 5.02 0.54 -0.82
C HIS A 563 4.28 1.71 -0.17
N CYS A 564 4.86 2.34 0.85
CA CYS A 564 4.27 3.52 1.48
C CYS A 564 4.45 4.74 0.56
N MET A 565 3.35 5.28 0.05
CA MET A 565 3.37 6.50 -0.78
C MET A 565 3.82 7.76 -0.04
N LYS A 566 3.74 7.74 1.29
CA LYS A 566 4.26 8.81 2.17
C LYS A 566 5.72 8.61 2.54
N GLN A 567 6.37 7.55 2.05
CA GLN A 567 7.74 7.18 2.38
C GLN A 567 7.95 7.10 3.90
N ILE A 568 6.94 6.61 4.62
CA ILE A 568 7.02 6.45 6.06
C ILE A 568 7.95 5.28 6.35
N GLU A 569 8.90 5.51 7.25
CA GLU A 569 9.80 4.50 7.80
C GLU A 569 9.08 3.60 8.82
N ILE A 570 8.03 2.90 8.36
CA ILE A 570 7.14 2.05 9.15
C ILE A 570 7.94 1.01 9.96
N ARG A 571 9.00 0.43 9.37
CA ARG A 571 9.90 -0.51 10.08
C ARG A 571 10.49 0.10 11.36
N LYS A 572 10.86 1.38 11.36
CA LYS A 572 11.42 2.06 12.54
C LYS A 572 10.39 2.22 13.64
N VAL A 573 9.14 2.50 13.27
CA VAL A 573 8.01 2.55 14.22
C VAL A 573 7.86 1.18 14.90
N TYR A 574 7.85 0.09 14.14
CA TYR A 574 7.72 -1.26 14.71
C TYR A 574 8.92 -1.66 15.56
N GLN A 575 10.12 -1.25 15.16
CA GLN A 575 11.32 -1.47 15.95
C GLN A 575 11.22 -0.75 17.31
N ALA A 576 10.81 0.51 17.34
CA ALA A 576 10.60 1.24 18.59
C ALA A 576 9.52 0.59 19.48
N MET A 577 8.44 0.08 18.89
CA MET A 577 7.44 -0.68 19.64
C MET A 577 8.01 -1.96 20.27
N ARG A 578 8.86 -2.70 19.56
CA ARG A 578 9.53 -3.89 20.10
C ARG A 578 10.49 -3.54 21.24
N GLU A 579 11.20 -2.42 21.14
CA GLU A 579 12.07 -1.95 22.21
C GLU A 579 11.27 -1.60 23.47
N ASP A 580 10.17 -0.84 23.33
CA ASP A 580 9.28 -0.57 24.46
C ASP A 580 8.70 -1.86 25.06
N MET A 581 8.27 -2.81 24.21
CA MET A 581 7.75 -4.11 24.68
C MET A 581 8.79 -4.94 25.42
N ALA A 582 10.06 -4.92 24.98
CA ALA A 582 11.15 -5.59 25.68
C ALA A 582 11.37 -4.98 27.07
N ASP A 583 11.35 -3.65 27.17
CA ASP A 583 11.45 -2.93 28.46
C ASP A 583 10.27 -3.29 29.41
N HIS A 584 9.12 -3.69 28.87
CA HIS A 584 7.95 -4.15 29.62
C HIS A 584 7.87 -5.68 29.81
N GLY A 585 8.85 -6.46 29.33
CA GLY A 585 8.86 -7.91 29.46
C GLY A 585 7.83 -8.65 28.59
N LEU A 586 7.41 -8.04 27.48
CA LEU A 586 6.41 -8.56 26.54
C LEU A 586 7.04 -9.21 25.28
N THR A 587 8.34 -9.45 25.26
CA THR A 587 9.00 -10.20 24.19
C THR A 587 8.49 -11.64 24.18
N PRO A 588 8.13 -12.22 23.01
CA PRO A 588 7.71 -13.61 22.92
C PRO A 588 8.73 -14.58 23.53
N PRO A 589 8.29 -15.66 24.21
CA PRO A 589 9.17 -16.49 25.02
C PRO A 589 10.34 -17.12 24.27
N ALA A 590 10.12 -17.64 23.05
CA ALA A 590 11.18 -18.32 22.32
C ALA A 590 12.18 -17.32 21.74
N LEU A 591 11.71 -16.17 21.23
CA LEU A 591 12.56 -15.05 20.84
C LEU A 591 13.37 -14.49 22.02
N HIS A 592 12.75 -14.32 23.19
CA HIS A 592 13.44 -13.88 24.41
C HIS A 592 14.56 -14.86 24.79
N GLN A 593 14.30 -16.17 24.76
CA GLN A 593 15.32 -17.18 25.01
C GLN A 593 16.47 -17.12 23.99
N ALA A 594 16.15 -16.95 22.70
CA ALA A 594 17.17 -16.80 21.65
C ALA A 594 18.02 -15.52 21.83
N ALA A 595 17.43 -14.44 22.34
CA ALA A 595 18.14 -13.21 22.69
C ALA A 595 19.08 -13.42 23.89
N GLU A 596 18.62 -14.11 24.94
CA GLU A 596 19.45 -14.47 26.09
C GLU A 596 20.61 -15.39 25.70
N ASP A 597 20.36 -16.40 24.87
CA ASP A 597 21.40 -17.27 24.32
C ASP A 597 22.39 -16.48 23.48
N THR A 598 21.89 -15.54 22.66
CA THR A 598 22.75 -14.62 21.90
C THR A 598 23.65 -13.83 22.84
N TYR A 599 23.10 -13.25 23.91
CA TYR A 599 23.86 -12.43 24.84
C TYR A 599 24.95 -13.24 25.57
N ARG A 600 24.62 -14.45 26.01
CA ARG A 600 25.50 -15.34 26.80
C ARG A 600 26.54 -16.08 25.96
N GLN A 601 26.11 -16.70 24.86
CA GLN A 601 26.96 -17.55 24.01
C GLN A 601 27.52 -16.81 22.79
N LYS A 602 27.17 -15.52 22.65
CA LYS A 602 27.53 -14.69 21.50
C LYS A 602 26.97 -15.21 20.16
N ASN A 603 25.96 -16.09 20.22
CA ASN A 603 25.22 -16.65 19.08
C ASN A 603 23.81 -17.13 19.49
N PRO A 604 22.80 -17.09 18.60
CA PRO A 604 21.40 -17.39 18.94
C PRO A 604 21.08 -18.89 19.07
N TYR A 605 22.07 -19.78 18.95
CA TYR A 605 21.85 -21.24 18.87
C TYR A 605 22.34 -21.99 20.11
N ALA A 606 22.69 -21.26 21.17
CA ALA A 606 23.25 -21.78 22.41
C ALA A 606 24.49 -22.70 22.22
N LYS A 607 25.25 -22.52 21.13
CA LYS A 607 26.44 -23.34 20.84
C LYS A 607 27.71 -22.74 21.41
N ALA A 608 28.67 -23.58 21.79
CA ALA A 608 29.97 -23.14 22.28
C ALA A 608 30.78 -22.39 21.20
N SER A 609 31.54 -21.38 21.61
CA SER A 609 32.30 -20.53 20.68
C SER A 609 33.37 -21.29 19.89
N GLU A 610 33.92 -22.39 20.45
CA GLU A 610 34.92 -23.21 19.74
C GLU A 610 34.32 -23.94 18.51
N GLU A 611 33.00 -24.03 18.40
CA GLU A 611 32.36 -24.66 17.25
C GLU A 611 32.35 -23.77 16.00
N ARG A 612 32.53 -22.45 16.15
CA ARG A 612 32.30 -21.44 15.10
C ARG A 612 33.06 -21.75 13.81
N PHE A 613 34.31 -22.18 13.93
CA PHE A 613 35.23 -22.39 12.81
C PHE A 613 35.47 -23.87 12.48
N ARG A 614 34.62 -24.79 12.96
CA ARG A 614 34.75 -26.23 12.65
C ARG A 614 34.59 -26.56 11.16
N TRP A 615 33.92 -25.70 10.40
CA TRP A 615 33.70 -25.87 8.96
C TRP A 615 34.89 -25.41 8.10
N LEU A 616 35.76 -24.56 8.66
CA LEU A 616 36.89 -23.94 7.95
C LEU A 616 38.09 -24.90 7.93
N LYS A 617 38.46 -25.36 6.73
CA LYS A 617 39.58 -26.29 6.53
C LYS A 617 40.94 -25.60 6.69
N ASP A 618 41.11 -24.46 6.02
CA ASP A 618 42.32 -23.65 6.14
C ASP A 618 42.15 -22.53 7.16
N LYS A 619 42.80 -22.67 8.31
CA LYS A 619 42.77 -21.69 9.39
C LYS A 619 43.80 -20.56 9.23
N SER A 620 44.61 -20.57 8.16
CA SER A 620 45.61 -19.54 7.88
C SER A 620 45.02 -18.14 7.66
N HIS A 621 43.73 -18.07 7.31
CA HIS A 621 42.98 -16.83 7.12
C HIS A 621 42.49 -16.18 8.44
N ILE A 622 42.58 -16.88 9.58
CA ILE A 622 42.10 -16.37 10.87
C ILE A 622 43.08 -15.33 11.45
N ASP A 623 42.56 -14.17 11.84
CA ASP A 623 43.27 -13.04 12.50
C ASP A 623 44.52 -12.53 11.78
N ARG A 624 44.61 -12.77 10.47
CA ARG A 624 45.64 -12.22 9.62
C ARG A 624 45.38 -10.72 9.39
N LYS A 625 46.44 -9.92 9.37
CA LYS A 625 46.35 -8.54 8.89
C LYS A 625 46.05 -8.53 7.39
N ALA A 626 44.84 -8.13 7.02
CA ALA A 626 44.38 -8.00 5.64
C ALA A 626 43.46 -6.78 5.50
N LYS A 627 43.41 -6.21 4.30
CA LYS A 627 42.53 -5.05 4.00
C LYS A 627 41.07 -5.46 3.83
N ILE A 628 40.83 -6.71 3.45
CA ILE A 628 39.49 -7.28 3.25
C ILE A 628 39.25 -8.31 4.34
N ALA A 629 38.06 -8.31 4.92
CA ALA A 629 37.60 -9.38 5.80
C ALA A 629 36.25 -9.92 5.38
N VAL A 630 35.95 -11.15 5.79
CA VAL A 630 34.65 -11.80 5.60
C VAL A 630 33.92 -11.85 6.93
N PHE A 631 32.78 -11.17 7.02
CA PHE A 631 31.82 -11.36 8.10
C PHE A 631 30.98 -12.61 7.82
N VAL A 632 31.34 -13.73 8.43
CA VAL A 632 30.71 -15.03 8.14
C VAL A 632 29.31 -15.11 8.73
N GLY A 633 29.15 -14.58 9.94
CA GLY A 633 27.89 -14.57 10.66
C GLY A 633 27.54 -15.90 11.35
N CYS A 634 26.55 -15.85 12.23
CA CYS A 634 26.23 -16.97 13.12
C CYS A 634 25.57 -18.16 12.40
N THR A 635 24.57 -17.91 11.54
CA THR A 635 23.85 -18.99 10.84
C THR A 635 24.77 -19.82 9.93
N PRO A 636 25.60 -19.22 9.06
CA PRO A 636 26.56 -20.00 8.26
C PRO A 636 27.61 -20.71 9.13
N SER A 637 28.03 -20.12 10.26
CA SER A 637 29.04 -20.74 11.12
C SER A 637 28.53 -21.97 11.89
N TYR A 638 27.30 -21.92 12.42
CA TYR A 638 26.80 -22.92 13.38
C TYR A 638 25.76 -23.89 12.83
N VAL A 639 24.96 -23.48 11.84
CA VAL A 639 23.80 -24.25 11.36
C VAL A 639 23.96 -24.60 9.88
N ARG A 640 24.20 -23.61 9.02
CA ARG A 640 24.32 -23.75 7.56
C ARG A 640 25.78 -23.68 7.10
N ARG A 641 26.59 -24.62 7.61
CA ARG A 641 28.05 -24.68 7.35
C ARG A 641 28.41 -24.69 5.86
N SER A 642 27.57 -25.28 5.01
CA SER A 642 27.79 -25.27 3.56
C SER A 642 27.84 -23.86 2.97
N ALA A 643 27.01 -22.93 3.44
CA ALA A 643 27.01 -21.55 2.95
C ALA A 643 28.33 -20.82 3.27
N ALA A 644 28.90 -21.07 4.45
CA ALA A 644 30.21 -20.53 4.81
C ALA A 644 31.34 -21.16 3.96
N GLN A 645 31.28 -22.48 3.75
CA GLN A 645 32.25 -23.20 2.92
C GLN A 645 32.20 -22.74 1.46
N ASP A 646 31.02 -22.67 0.86
CA ASP A 646 30.83 -22.22 -0.52
C ASP A 646 31.29 -20.77 -0.71
N ALA A 647 31.02 -19.88 0.26
CA ALA A 647 31.47 -18.50 0.22
C ALA A 647 32.99 -18.38 0.19
N ILE A 648 33.67 -19.10 1.09
CA ILE A 648 35.14 -19.10 1.16
C ILE A 648 35.75 -19.74 -0.09
N GLU A 649 35.23 -20.89 -0.55
CA GLU A 649 35.74 -21.53 -1.77
C GLU A 649 35.59 -20.65 -3.02
N VAL A 650 34.52 -19.85 -3.10
CA VAL A 650 34.35 -18.86 -4.18
C VAL A 650 35.40 -17.74 -4.08
N LEU A 651 35.64 -17.20 -2.88
CA LEU A 651 36.65 -16.16 -2.68
C LEU A 651 38.07 -16.67 -3.00
N ASP A 652 38.38 -17.90 -2.58
CA ASP A 652 39.65 -18.55 -2.87
C ASP A 652 39.83 -18.75 -4.38
N LYS A 653 38.78 -19.22 -5.08
CA LYS A 653 38.78 -19.35 -6.55
C LYS A 653 39.05 -18.01 -7.23
N LEU A 654 38.40 -16.94 -6.76
CA LEU A 654 38.57 -15.57 -7.25
C LEU A 654 39.95 -14.96 -6.91
N GLY A 655 40.74 -15.60 -6.04
CA GLY A 655 42.05 -15.11 -5.62
C GLY A 655 41.95 -13.85 -4.75
N ILE A 656 40.85 -13.69 -4.01
CA ILE A 656 40.66 -12.55 -3.09
C ILE A 656 41.45 -12.81 -1.80
N ASP A 657 42.29 -11.85 -1.40
CA ASP A 657 43.05 -11.92 -0.16
C ASP A 657 42.22 -11.37 1.01
N TYR A 658 41.74 -12.25 1.90
CA TYR A 658 40.86 -11.89 3.01
C TYR A 658 41.31 -12.49 4.36
N THR A 659 40.78 -11.92 5.44
CA THR A 659 40.85 -12.48 6.80
C THR A 659 39.46 -12.75 7.40
N ILE A 660 39.41 -13.59 8.44
CA ILE A 660 38.25 -13.82 9.29
C ILE A 660 38.67 -13.55 10.73
N SER A 661 37.85 -12.84 11.51
CA SER A 661 38.18 -12.57 12.92
C SER A 661 37.79 -13.75 13.82
N SER A 662 38.70 -14.21 14.68
CA SER A 662 38.36 -15.18 15.73
C SER A 662 37.48 -14.60 16.84
N GLU A 663 37.48 -13.27 16.97
CA GLU A 663 36.67 -12.52 17.92
C GLU A 663 35.26 -12.19 17.36
N GLU A 664 34.87 -12.70 16.19
CA GLU A 664 33.55 -12.44 15.59
C GLU A 664 32.39 -12.97 16.46
N TRP A 665 31.52 -12.06 16.91
CA TRP A 665 30.25 -12.39 17.56
C TRP A 665 29.10 -12.43 16.57
N CYS A 666 27.89 -12.73 17.03
CA CYS A 666 26.69 -12.46 16.24
C CYS A 666 26.63 -10.97 15.85
N CYS A 667 25.97 -10.64 14.72
CA CYS A 667 25.80 -9.26 14.27
C CYS A 667 24.88 -8.41 15.16
N ALA A 668 24.28 -8.98 16.20
CA ALA A 668 23.27 -8.37 17.09
C ALA A 668 21.82 -8.39 16.56
N HIS A 669 21.56 -8.86 15.34
CA HIS A 669 20.19 -8.95 14.78
C HIS A 669 19.17 -9.68 15.67
N PRO A 670 19.48 -10.80 16.38
CA PRO A 670 18.53 -11.42 17.31
C PRO A 670 18.15 -10.52 18.48
N LEU A 671 19.11 -9.75 19.01
CA LEU A 671 18.88 -8.80 20.11
C LEU A 671 18.00 -7.64 19.63
N MET A 672 18.30 -7.07 18.45
CA MET A 672 17.44 -6.05 17.83
C MET A 672 16.03 -6.58 17.55
N SER A 673 15.91 -7.82 17.04
CA SER A 673 14.61 -8.46 16.78
C SER A 673 13.77 -8.61 18.03
N ALA A 674 14.41 -8.87 19.19
CA ALA A 674 13.78 -8.96 20.50
C ALA A 674 13.43 -7.60 21.12
N GLY A 675 14.03 -6.50 20.66
CA GLY A 675 13.88 -5.16 21.24
C GLY A 675 14.99 -4.77 22.23
N GLU A 676 16.03 -5.59 22.37
CA GLU A 676 17.11 -5.45 23.36
C GLU A 676 18.23 -4.54 22.85
N ARG A 677 17.90 -3.26 22.55
CA ARG A 677 18.80 -2.29 21.89
C ARG A 677 20.12 -2.09 22.61
N ASP A 678 20.12 -2.00 23.94
CA ASP A 678 21.33 -1.74 24.72
C ASP A 678 22.30 -2.94 24.70
N LYS A 679 21.76 -4.17 24.82
CA LYS A 679 22.54 -5.40 24.64
C LYS A 679 23.08 -5.48 23.21
N ALA A 680 22.29 -5.09 22.21
CA ALA A 680 22.72 -5.08 20.81
C ALA A 680 23.91 -4.11 20.59
N ALA A 681 23.88 -2.92 21.21
CA ALA A 681 24.95 -1.94 21.09
C ALA A 681 26.33 -2.48 21.55
N GLU A 682 26.37 -3.34 22.59
CA GLU A 682 27.60 -4.01 23.04
C GLU A 682 28.22 -4.87 21.92
N PHE A 683 27.39 -5.67 21.25
CA PHE A 683 27.82 -6.57 20.18
C PHE A 683 28.29 -5.80 18.95
N MET A 684 27.58 -4.73 18.60
CA MET A 684 27.94 -3.86 17.48
C MET A 684 29.32 -3.23 17.70
N ARG A 685 29.57 -2.64 18.88
CA ARG A 685 30.87 -2.05 19.23
C ARG A 685 32.00 -3.09 19.23
N HIS A 686 31.75 -4.26 19.82
CA HIS A 686 32.72 -5.35 19.86
C HIS A 686 33.17 -5.78 18.46
N ASN A 687 32.21 -6.07 17.57
CA ASN A 687 32.54 -6.52 16.22
C ASN A 687 33.29 -5.44 15.41
N ILE A 688 32.90 -4.16 15.53
CA ILE A 688 33.63 -3.06 14.88
C ILE A 688 35.09 -3.03 15.36
N ALA A 689 35.31 -3.07 16.67
CA ALA A 689 36.65 -3.04 17.25
C ALA A 689 37.50 -4.25 16.82
N ALA A 690 36.91 -5.44 16.78
CA ALA A 690 37.57 -6.67 16.36
C ALA A 690 38.11 -6.57 14.92
N TYR A 691 37.30 -6.05 13.99
CA TYR A 691 37.72 -5.90 12.60
C TYR A 691 38.68 -4.71 12.39
N GLN A 692 38.51 -3.60 13.10
CA GLN A 692 39.48 -2.50 13.09
C GLN A 692 40.87 -2.94 13.56
N LYS A 693 40.93 -3.76 14.62
CA LYS A 693 42.17 -4.35 15.13
C LYS A 693 42.91 -5.18 14.08
N LEU A 694 42.23 -5.72 13.07
CA LEU A 694 42.85 -6.47 11.97
C LEU A 694 43.32 -5.59 10.80
N GLY A 695 43.04 -4.28 10.82
CA GLY A 695 43.43 -3.35 9.75
C GLY A 695 42.54 -3.44 8.50
N VAL A 696 41.30 -3.87 8.70
CA VAL A 696 40.28 -4.05 7.66
C VAL A 696 39.76 -2.71 7.18
N GLU A 697 39.65 -2.56 5.87
CA GLU A 697 39.04 -1.42 5.18
C GLU A 697 37.72 -1.81 4.51
N LYS A 698 37.57 -3.08 4.08
CA LYS A 698 36.39 -3.60 3.42
C LYS A 698 35.89 -4.89 4.05
N LEU A 699 34.59 -4.97 4.33
CA LEU A 699 33.91 -6.11 4.94
C LEU A 699 32.93 -6.75 3.95
N ILE A 700 33.18 -8.03 3.62
CA ILE A 700 32.33 -8.84 2.76
C ILE A 700 31.35 -9.63 3.62
N PHE A 701 30.07 -9.56 3.30
CA PHE A 701 29.03 -10.29 4.02
C PHE A 701 28.53 -11.49 3.22
N VAL A 702 28.36 -12.62 3.92
CA VAL A 702 27.73 -13.84 3.38
C VAL A 702 26.21 -13.83 3.60
N CYS A 703 25.78 -13.25 4.73
CA CYS A 703 24.37 -13.17 5.10
C CYS A 703 23.84 -11.74 4.88
N PRO A 704 22.76 -11.55 4.11
CA PRO A 704 22.22 -10.21 3.86
C PRO A 704 21.67 -9.56 5.13
N GLY A 705 21.16 -10.34 6.09
CA GLY A 705 20.73 -9.82 7.40
C GLY A 705 21.89 -9.24 8.21
N CYS A 706 23.09 -9.86 8.15
CA CYS A 706 24.27 -9.32 8.82
C CYS A 706 24.70 -7.99 8.20
N GLN A 707 24.74 -7.91 6.86
CA GLN A 707 25.05 -6.64 6.20
C GLN A 707 24.02 -5.57 6.52
N SER A 708 22.72 -5.90 6.48
CA SER A 708 21.66 -4.94 6.82
C SER A 708 21.82 -4.38 8.23
N THR A 709 22.13 -5.21 9.23
CA THR A 709 22.42 -4.74 10.59
C THR A 709 23.58 -3.75 10.61
N PHE A 710 24.70 -4.03 9.93
CA PHE A 710 25.83 -3.10 9.89
C PHE A 710 25.51 -1.81 9.10
N THR A 711 24.77 -1.90 8.00
CA THR A 711 24.47 -0.74 7.15
C THR A 711 23.41 0.17 7.76
N THR A 712 22.42 -0.40 8.47
CA THR A 712 21.23 0.34 8.92
C THR A 712 21.16 0.45 10.45
N GLU A 713 21.13 -0.67 11.16
CA GLU A 713 20.89 -0.69 12.62
C GLU A 713 22.10 -0.14 13.41
N VAL A 714 23.33 -0.43 12.99
CA VAL A 714 24.54 0.04 13.69
C VAL A 714 24.62 1.57 13.72
N PRO A 715 24.48 2.30 12.60
CA PRO A 715 24.42 3.77 12.63
C PRO A 715 23.27 4.31 13.49
N GLU A 716 22.10 3.66 13.46
CA GLU A 716 20.92 4.08 14.23
C GLU A 716 21.11 3.88 15.75
N VAL A 717 21.75 2.80 16.15
CA VAL A 717 21.94 2.44 17.57
C VAL A 717 23.16 3.12 18.17
N LEU A 718 24.27 3.18 17.44
CA LEU A 718 25.52 3.75 17.95
C LEU A 718 25.67 5.26 17.69
N GLY A 719 24.92 5.82 16.73
CA GLY A 719 25.05 7.22 16.32
C GLY A 719 26.31 7.53 15.52
N GLU A 720 27.02 6.50 15.02
CA GLU A 720 28.30 6.62 14.33
C GLU A 720 28.30 5.81 13.03
N ALA A 721 29.02 6.30 12.01
CA ALA A 721 29.20 5.57 10.77
C ALA A 721 30.09 4.34 10.97
N VAL A 722 29.78 3.25 10.28
CA VAL A 722 30.63 2.06 10.27
C VAL A 722 31.94 2.38 9.53
N PRO A 723 33.11 2.04 10.08
CA PRO A 723 34.41 2.44 9.53
C PRO A 723 34.91 1.53 8.38
N PHE A 724 34.01 0.83 7.70
CA PHE A 724 34.34 -0.15 6.66
C PHE A 724 33.52 0.10 5.39
N GLU A 725 34.11 -0.12 4.22
CA GLU A 725 33.36 -0.35 3.00
C GLU A 725 32.63 -1.69 3.11
N MET A 726 31.32 -1.72 2.89
CA MET A 726 30.49 -2.92 3.07
C MET A 726 30.00 -3.42 1.71
N THR A 727 30.11 -4.73 1.46
CA THR A 727 29.60 -5.34 0.23
C THR A 727 29.02 -6.72 0.50
N HIS A 728 27.94 -7.07 -0.19
CA HIS A 728 27.46 -8.46 -0.19
C HIS A 728 28.32 -9.30 -1.14
N LEU A 729 28.53 -10.57 -0.80
CA LEU A 729 29.28 -11.48 -1.67
C LEU A 729 28.69 -11.58 -3.09
N VAL A 730 27.36 -11.46 -3.24
CA VAL A 730 26.71 -11.48 -4.56
C VAL A 730 27.07 -10.26 -5.42
N GLU A 731 27.24 -9.07 -4.82
CA GLU A 731 27.66 -7.87 -5.57
C GLU A 731 29.10 -8.01 -6.04
N LEU A 732 29.97 -8.54 -5.18
CA LEU A 732 31.36 -8.83 -5.53
C LEU A 732 31.42 -9.81 -6.72
N ILE A 733 30.69 -10.92 -6.67
CA ILE A 733 30.67 -11.91 -7.76
C ILE A 733 30.12 -11.28 -9.05
N ALA A 734 29.04 -10.49 -8.97
CA ALA A 734 28.48 -9.81 -10.13
C ALA A 734 29.52 -8.85 -10.76
N ALA A 735 30.25 -8.08 -9.95
CA ALA A 735 31.33 -7.22 -10.42
C ALA A 735 32.46 -8.02 -11.12
N GLU A 736 32.91 -9.13 -10.53
CA GLU A 736 33.95 -9.99 -11.10
C GLU A 736 33.55 -10.59 -12.47
N LEU A 737 32.26 -10.94 -12.64
CA LEU A 737 31.71 -11.42 -13.92
C LEU A 737 31.60 -10.28 -14.94
N ARG A 738 31.09 -9.13 -14.53
CA ARG A 738 30.90 -7.93 -15.37
C ARG A 738 32.23 -7.40 -15.90
N GLU A 739 33.25 -7.40 -15.07
CA GLU A 739 34.62 -6.99 -15.42
C GLU A 739 35.40 -8.09 -16.16
N GLY A 740 34.79 -9.26 -16.38
CA GLY A 740 35.33 -10.36 -17.16
C GLY A 740 36.49 -11.11 -16.49
N ARG A 741 36.72 -10.90 -15.18
CA ARG A 741 37.73 -11.62 -14.38
C ARG A 741 37.29 -13.05 -14.06
N ALA A 742 35.99 -13.27 -13.93
CA ALA A 742 35.37 -14.59 -13.79
C ALA A 742 34.42 -14.90 -14.96
N ALA A 743 34.08 -16.17 -15.12
CA ALA A 743 33.06 -16.66 -16.05
C ALA A 743 32.35 -17.88 -15.46
N MET A 744 31.13 -18.17 -15.94
CA MET A 744 30.37 -19.36 -15.53
C MET A 744 30.53 -20.50 -16.53
N ALA A 745 30.70 -21.72 -16.02
CA ALA A 745 30.90 -22.94 -16.82
C ALA A 745 29.69 -23.32 -17.68
N GLY A 746 28.48 -22.96 -17.23
CA GLY A 746 27.21 -23.28 -17.88
C GLY A 746 26.67 -24.66 -17.52
N MET A 747 25.39 -24.90 -17.83
CA MET A 747 24.70 -26.15 -17.50
C MET A 747 24.28 -26.94 -18.75
N PRO A 748 24.45 -28.27 -18.75
CA PRO A 748 24.21 -29.10 -19.94
C PRO A 748 22.72 -29.31 -20.29
N THR A 749 21.79 -29.09 -19.35
CA THR A 749 20.37 -29.48 -19.48
C THR A 749 19.38 -28.33 -19.66
N ASN A 750 19.85 -27.09 -19.94
CA ASN A 750 18.98 -25.93 -20.13
C ASN A 750 17.86 -25.73 -19.07
N PRO A 751 18.13 -25.89 -17.76
CA PRO A 751 17.07 -25.87 -16.76
C PRO A 751 16.42 -24.50 -16.65
N THR A 752 15.12 -24.50 -16.37
CA THR A 752 14.39 -23.30 -15.96
C THR A 752 14.71 -23.00 -14.49
N ILE A 753 15.15 -21.78 -14.22
CA ILE A 753 15.52 -21.28 -12.91
C ILE A 753 14.63 -20.07 -12.58
N THR A 754 14.20 -19.98 -11.33
CA THR A 754 13.59 -18.77 -10.76
C THR A 754 14.37 -18.31 -9.53
N TYR A 755 14.10 -17.09 -9.05
CA TYR A 755 14.83 -16.47 -7.95
C TYR A 755 13.87 -15.83 -6.95
N HIS A 756 14.04 -16.14 -5.67
CA HIS A 756 13.39 -15.40 -4.59
C HIS A 756 14.30 -14.28 -4.10
N ASP A 757 13.88 -13.04 -4.33
CA ASP A 757 14.48 -11.82 -3.77
C ASP A 757 14.28 -11.77 -2.24
N PRO A 758 15.33 -11.95 -1.43
CA PRO A 758 15.22 -11.83 0.01
C PRO A 758 14.95 -10.39 0.43
N CYS A 759 14.03 -10.20 1.37
CA CYS A 759 13.65 -8.86 1.82
C CYS A 759 14.82 -7.99 2.32
N THR A 760 15.80 -8.59 3.01
CA THR A 760 16.99 -7.89 3.52
C THR A 760 17.96 -7.52 2.41
N LEU A 761 18.14 -8.37 1.39
CA LEU A 761 19.05 -8.09 0.27
C LEU A 761 18.44 -7.07 -0.70
N GLY A 762 17.17 -7.27 -1.07
CA GLY A 762 16.43 -6.39 -1.97
C GLY A 762 16.00 -5.09 -1.28
N ARG A 763 14.92 -5.14 -0.49
CA ARG A 763 14.27 -3.93 0.05
C ARG A 763 15.13 -3.12 1.04
N GLN A 764 15.99 -3.75 1.83
CA GLN A 764 16.77 -3.03 2.86
C GLN A 764 18.14 -2.57 2.35
N LEU A 765 18.79 -3.35 1.48
CA LEU A 765 20.13 -3.02 0.94
C LEU A 765 20.09 -2.46 -0.49
N GLY A 766 18.96 -2.54 -1.20
CA GLY A 766 18.80 -2.06 -2.58
C GLY A 766 19.41 -2.98 -3.64
N ILE A 767 19.78 -4.22 -3.29
CA ILE A 767 20.52 -5.13 -4.16
C ILE A 767 19.54 -6.06 -4.88
N PHE A 768 19.06 -5.64 -6.05
CA PHE A 768 18.16 -6.43 -6.91
C PHE A 768 18.84 -6.99 -8.17
N ASP A 769 19.76 -6.23 -8.76
CA ASP A 769 20.32 -6.58 -10.08
C ASP A 769 21.44 -7.62 -9.98
N ALA A 770 22.29 -7.56 -8.95
CA ALA A 770 23.44 -8.44 -8.82
C ALA A 770 23.09 -9.95 -8.88
N PRO A 771 22.03 -10.45 -8.20
CA PRO A 771 21.60 -11.84 -8.37
C PRO A 771 21.21 -12.19 -9.82
N ARG A 772 20.52 -11.29 -10.52
CA ARG A 772 20.08 -11.48 -11.91
C ARG A 772 21.26 -11.47 -12.87
N GLU A 773 22.21 -10.55 -12.70
CA GLU A 773 23.48 -10.53 -13.44
C GLU A 773 24.21 -11.87 -13.34
N ILE A 774 24.30 -12.44 -12.12
CA ILE A 774 24.91 -13.75 -11.88
C ILE A 774 24.16 -14.87 -12.62
N ILE A 775 22.83 -14.91 -12.51
CA ILE A 775 22.00 -15.96 -13.12
C ILE A 775 22.10 -15.90 -14.65
N HIS A 776 22.00 -14.70 -15.24
CA HIS A 776 22.12 -14.50 -16.68
C HIS A 776 23.53 -14.79 -17.22
N ALA A 777 24.56 -14.68 -16.40
CA ALA A 777 25.93 -15.02 -16.78
C ALA A 777 26.15 -16.53 -16.93
N VAL A 778 25.23 -17.41 -16.50
CA VAL A 778 25.34 -18.87 -16.64
C VAL A 778 24.87 -19.32 -18.03
N PRO A 779 25.76 -19.84 -18.90
CA PRO A 779 25.33 -20.35 -20.19
C PRO A 779 24.36 -21.53 -20.05
N GLY A 780 23.29 -21.50 -20.84
CA GLY A 780 22.32 -22.58 -20.90
C GLY A 780 21.40 -22.66 -19.69
N VAL A 781 20.91 -21.53 -19.16
CA VAL A 781 19.78 -21.50 -18.22
C VAL A 781 18.65 -20.68 -18.82
N ARG A 782 17.40 -21.05 -18.52
CA ARG A 782 16.23 -20.22 -18.81
C ARG A 782 15.78 -19.57 -17.51
N PHE A 783 15.88 -18.26 -17.40
CA PHE A 783 15.40 -17.55 -16.21
C PHE A 783 13.93 -17.16 -16.37
N MET A 784 13.13 -17.43 -15.35
CA MET A 784 11.72 -17.03 -15.25
C MET A 784 11.50 -16.34 -13.90
N GLU A 785 11.03 -15.10 -13.93
CA GLU A 785 10.66 -14.39 -12.71
C GLU A 785 9.35 -14.94 -12.14
N MET A 786 9.24 -14.91 -10.81
CA MET A 786 7.95 -15.07 -10.14
C MET A 786 7.11 -13.80 -10.32
N PRO A 787 5.77 -13.87 -10.23
CA PRO A 787 4.91 -12.70 -10.40
C PRO A 787 5.31 -11.54 -9.47
N ARG A 788 5.42 -11.81 -8.16
CA ARG A 788 5.94 -10.86 -7.15
C ARG A 788 7.46 -10.99 -7.08
N HIS A 789 8.23 -10.07 -7.66
CA HIS A 789 9.71 -10.08 -7.65
C HIS A 789 10.29 -8.68 -7.42
N GLY A 790 11.60 -8.59 -7.21
CA GLY A 790 12.29 -7.32 -6.94
C GLY A 790 11.73 -6.64 -5.69
N ARG A 791 11.37 -5.35 -5.81
CA ARG A 791 10.71 -4.55 -4.76
C ARG A 791 9.44 -5.21 -4.22
N ASP A 792 8.70 -5.87 -5.10
CA ASP A 792 7.37 -6.43 -4.87
C ASP A 792 7.43 -7.86 -4.30
N SER A 793 8.63 -8.43 -4.12
CA SER A 793 8.83 -9.78 -3.61
C SER A 793 8.08 -10.05 -2.30
N PHE A 794 7.32 -11.15 -2.27
CA PHE A 794 6.58 -11.57 -1.08
C PHE A 794 7.51 -12.18 -0.03
N CYS A 795 7.24 -11.94 1.25
CA CYS A 795 8.10 -12.40 2.33
C CYS A 795 7.93 -13.91 2.57
N CYS A 796 9.04 -14.64 2.75
CA CYS A 796 9.01 -16.05 3.17
C CYS A 796 8.54 -16.29 4.62
N GLY A 797 8.19 -15.25 5.39
CA GLY A 797 7.78 -15.35 6.80
C GLY A 797 8.91 -15.51 7.82
N SER A 798 10.07 -16.08 7.44
CA SER A 798 11.14 -16.47 8.37
C SER A 798 12.05 -15.34 8.92
N GLY A 799 11.80 -14.07 8.55
CA GLY A 799 12.61 -12.93 9.00
C GLY A 799 12.47 -12.63 10.51
N SER A 800 13.44 -11.96 11.11
CA SER A 800 13.40 -11.51 12.52
C SER A 800 13.03 -12.59 13.55
N PHE A 801 13.39 -13.85 13.27
CA PHE A 801 13.12 -15.01 14.13
C PHE A 801 11.63 -15.30 14.41
N VAL A 802 10.72 -14.77 13.59
CA VAL A 802 9.26 -14.96 13.74
C VAL A 802 8.87 -16.44 13.84
N ARG A 803 9.56 -17.33 13.12
CA ARG A 803 9.31 -18.78 13.14
C ARG A 803 9.38 -19.42 14.53
N LEU A 804 10.15 -18.86 15.47
CA LEU A 804 10.33 -19.44 16.81
C LEU A 804 9.01 -19.45 17.61
N ASP A 805 8.21 -18.39 17.48
CA ASP A 805 6.96 -18.21 18.21
C ASP A 805 5.72 -18.33 17.29
N PHE A 806 5.88 -18.10 15.98
CA PHE A 806 4.80 -18.13 14.98
C PHE A 806 5.11 -19.07 13.80
N PRO A 807 5.24 -20.40 14.03
CA PRO A 807 5.54 -21.36 12.98
C PRO A 807 4.43 -21.44 11.92
N GLU A 808 3.15 -21.36 12.31
CA GLU A 808 2.00 -21.44 11.40
C GLU A 808 1.98 -20.27 10.40
N LEU A 809 2.23 -19.04 10.86
CA LEU A 809 2.40 -17.87 10.00
C LEU A 809 3.49 -18.10 8.96
N THR A 810 4.62 -18.63 9.43
CA THR A 810 5.80 -18.83 8.58
C THR A 810 5.57 -19.91 7.54
N ASP A 811 4.96 -21.03 7.93
CA ASP A 811 4.63 -22.14 7.03
C ASP A 811 3.62 -21.70 5.95
N THR A 812 2.61 -20.91 6.31
CA THR A 812 1.65 -20.32 5.35
C THR A 812 2.36 -19.41 4.36
N ALA A 813 3.19 -18.47 4.84
CA ALA A 813 3.94 -17.55 4.00
C ALA A 813 4.93 -18.26 3.07
N GLY A 814 5.64 -19.26 3.60
CA GLY A 814 6.58 -20.09 2.85
C GLY A 814 5.88 -20.88 1.75
N THR A 815 4.71 -21.45 2.04
CA THR A 815 3.90 -22.22 1.08
C THR A 815 3.38 -21.33 -0.05
N GLU A 816 2.81 -20.16 0.27
CA GLU A 816 2.34 -19.21 -0.75
C GLU A 816 3.48 -18.79 -1.68
N ARG A 817 4.65 -18.48 -1.12
CA ARG A 817 5.83 -18.13 -1.90
C ARG A 817 6.38 -19.29 -2.73
N TRP A 818 6.29 -20.51 -2.21
CA TRP A 818 6.69 -21.72 -2.92
C TRP A 818 5.77 -22.01 -4.11
N SER A 819 4.46 -21.84 -3.96
CA SER A 819 3.49 -22.02 -5.04
C SER A 819 3.79 -21.12 -6.24
N GLU A 820 4.10 -19.83 -6.01
CA GLU A 820 4.53 -18.94 -7.09
C GLU A 820 5.79 -19.44 -7.81
N ALA A 821 6.75 -19.97 -7.06
CA ALA A 821 7.97 -20.51 -7.64
C ALA A 821 7.66 -21.74 -8.52
N VAL A 822 6.73 -22.59 -8.09
CA VAL A 822 6.27 -23.77 -8.86
C VAL A 822 5.54 -23.34 -10.14
N GLU A 823 4.70 -22.31 -10.07
CA GLU A 823 3.93 -21.78 -11.21
C GLU A 823 4.81 -21.23 -12.34
N THR A 824 6.03 -20.78 -12.04
CA THR A 824 7.01 -20.40 -13.08
C THR A 824 7.46 -21.58 -13.96
N GLY A 825 7.20 -22.82 -13.55
CA GLY A 825 7.71 -24.02 -14.19
C GLY A 825 9.21 -24.25 -13.98
N ALA A 826 9.83 -23.58 -13.00
CA ALA A 826 11.24 -23.74 -12.67
C ALA A 826 11.53 -25.13 -12.06
N GLY A 827 12.71 -25.66 -12.37
CA GLY A 827 13.27 -26.83 -11.68
C GLY A 827 14.12 -26.45 -10.47
N ILE A 828 14.59 -25.20 -10.41
CA ILE A 828 15.46 -24.68 -9.35
C ILE A 828 14.95 -23.31 -8.89
N LEU A 829 14.75 -23.16 -7.58
CA LEU A 829 14.51 -21.90 -6.89
C LEU A 829 15.82 -21.45 -6.21
N LEU A 830 16.39 -20.35 -6.68
CA LEU A 830 17.58 -19.75 -6.08
C LEU A 830 17.19 -18.69 -5.04
N THR A 831 17.97 -18.57 -3.96
CA THR A 831 17.90 -17.44 -3.03
C THR A 831 19.26 -17.15 -2.41
N ALA A 832 19.50 -15.91 -2.00
CA ALA A 832 20.75 -15.48 -1.37
C ALA A 832 20.64 -15.31 0.16
N CYS A 833 19.51 -15.71 0.76
CA CYS A 833 19.29 -15.63 2.21
C CYS A 833 19.16 -17.02 2.83
N THR A 834 19.98 -17.29 3.84
CA THR A 834 20.00 -18.58 4.54
C THR A 834 18.71 -18.88 5.32
N SER A 835 18.02 -17.85 5.81
CA SER A 835 16.70 -18.01 6.45
C SER A 835 15.63 -18.36 5.42
N CYS A 836 15.57 -17.64 4.29
CA CYS A 836 14.64 -17.96 3.19
C CYS A 836 14.87 -19.38 2.66
N LEU A 837 16.13 -19.78 2.47
CA LEU A 837 16.48 -21.13 2.03
C LEU A 837 16.01 -22.19 3.02
N SER A 838 16.15 -21.93 4.33
CA SER A 838 15.70 -22.87 5.35
C SER A 838 14.19 -23.05 5.33
N GLU A 839 13.46 -21.96 5.11
CA GLU A 839 12.02 -22.01 4.93
C GLU A 839 11.61 -22.84 3.70
N PHE A 840 12.18 -22.54 2.53
CA PHE A 840 11.82 -23.26 1.32
C PHE A 840 12.18 -24.75 1.38
N GLN A 841 13.25 -25.12 2.09
CA GLN A 841 13.58 -26.53 2.33
C GLN A 841 12.58 -27.20 3.28
N GLN A 842 12.08 -26.47 4.28
CA GLN A 842 11.01 -26.96 5.15
C GLN A 842 9.74 -27.22 4.34
N VAL A 843 9.29 -26.25 3.55
CA VAL A 843 8.12 -26.39 2.66
C VAL A 843 8.33 -27.55 1.67
N ARG A 844 9.48 -27.61 0.99
CA ARG A 844 9.84 -28.69 0.07
C ARG A 844 9.74 -30.09 0.71
N SER A 845 10.02 -30.21 2.00
CA SER A 845 9.91 -31.49 2.72
C SER A 845 8.46 -31.95 2.93
N GLN A 846 7.50 -31.04 2.78
CA GLN A 846 6.07 -31.25 2.95
C GLN A 846 5.34 -31.38 1.60
N THR A 847 5.96 -30.98 0.48
CA THR A 847 5.35 -31.08 -0.86
C THR A 847 5.95 -32.20 -1.72
N ARG A 848 5.26 -32.52 -2.83
CA ARG A 848 5.70 -33.52 -3.83
C ARG A 848 6.24 -32.87 -5.11
N ASP A 849 6.47 -31.56 -5.09
CA ASP A 849 6.95 -30.82 -6.25
C ASP A 849 8.36 -31.23 -6.65
N ARG A 850 8.69 -31.02 -7.93
CA ARG A 850 10.04 -31.29 -8.48
C ARG A 850 11.00 -30.12 -8.31
N LEU A 851 10.51 -28.97 -7.83
CA LEU A 851 11.30 -27.77 -7.60
C LEU A 851 12.30 -28.01 -6.46
N GLU A 852 13.55 -27.63 -6.66
CA GLU A 852 14.59 -27.71 -5.63
C GLU A 852 15.04 -26.31 -5.20
N ALA A 853 15.06 -26.04 -3.89
CA ALA A 853 15.56 -24.80 -3.34
C ALA A 853 17.08 -24.86 -3.09
N MET A 854 17.81 -23.89 -3.62
CA MET A 854 19.27 -23.86 -3.57
C MET A 854 19.79 -22.47 -3.21
N ASP A 855 20.89 -22.46 -2.45
CA ASP A 855 21.64 -21.24 -2.16
C ASP A 855 22.32 -20.70 -3.43
N LEU A 856 22.22 -19.40 -3.68
CA LEU A 856 22.84 -18.77 -4.85
C LEU A 856 24.36 -18.89 -4.84
N ILE A 857 25.03 -18.76 -3.69
CA ILE A 857 26.49 -18.89 -3.60
C ILE A 857 26.91 -20.34 -3.83
N GLY A 858 26.19 -21.31 -3.26
CA GLY A 858 26.42 -22.73 -3.54
C GLY A 858 26.11 -23.12 -4.99
N PHE A 859 25.23 -22.41 -5.68
CA PHE A 859 25.03 -22.55 -7.11
C PHE A 859 26.22 -21.98 -7.90
N VAL A 860 26.66 -20.76 -7.57
CA VAL A 860 27.84 -20.12 -8.16
C VAL A 860 29.11 -20.95 -7.97
N ASN A 861 29.35 -21.48 -6.77
CA ASN A 861 30.56 -22.24 -6.44
C ASN A 861 30.79 -23.43 -7.40
N ARG A 862 29.70 -24.07 -7.83
CA ARG A 862 29.73 -25.18 -8.80
C ARG A 862 30.03 -24.76 -10.24
N GLN A 863 29.81 -23.49 -10.57
CA GLN A 863 29.84 -22.99 -11.95
C GLN A 863 31.01 -22.04 -12.21
N ILE A 864 31.48 -21.30 -11.21
CA ILE A 864 32.44 -20.22 -11.42
C ILE A 864 33.82 -20.74 -11.83
N ARG A 865 34.40 -20.11 -12.85
CA ARG A 865 35.75 -20.33 -13.38
C ARG A 865 36.46 -18.99 -13.47
N VAL A 866 37.72 -18.94 -13.05
CA VAL A 866 38.54 -17.73 -13.19
C VAL A 866 39.29 -17.77 -14.51
N LYS A 867 39.31 -16.64 -15.22
CA LYS A 867 40.13 -16.50 -16.42
C LYS A 867 41.57 -16.24 -15.98
N GLU A 868 42.52 -17.05 -16.45
CA GLU A 868 43.94 -16.81 -16.18
C GLU A 868 44.30 -15.37 -16.55
N LYS A 869 44.86 -14.62 -15.60
CA LYS A 869 45.54 -13.35 -15.92
C LYS A 869 46.70 -13.70 -16.84
N VAL A 870 46.56 -13.40 -18.13
CA VAL A 870 47.71 -13.34 -19.03
C VAL A 870 48.59 -12.20 -18.49
N SER A 871 49.68 -12.56 -17.82
CA SER A 871 50.71 -11.62 -17.41
C SER A 871 51.23 -10.91 -18.65
N ALA A 872 51.02 -9.60 -18.74
CA ALA A 872 51.68 -8.74 -19.72
C ALA A 872 53.18 -8.62 -19.41
#